data_AF-A0A6N1YDK9-F1
#
_entry.id   AF-A0A6N1YDK9-F1
#
_cell.length_a   1.000
_cell.length_b   1.000
_cell.length_c   1.000
_cell.angle_alpha   90.00
_cell.angle_beta   90.00
_cell.angle_gamma   90.00
#
_symmetry.space_group_name_H-M   'P 1'
#
loop_
_entity.id
_entity.type
_entity.pdbx_description
1 polymer ?
#
loop_
_entity_poly.entity_id
_entity_poly.type
_entity_poly.pdbx_seq_one_letter_code
_entity_poly.pdbx_strand_id
1 'polypeptide(L)'
;MNSLFLRPFALLLTLLPISAIPQSIAQQNRVTESTTQAVELTVEERLWLDTHQPIRIAFDGNFPPYSFIDNGKLTGIAYDTLQLISQKLDIQFKIDKLTAWKEIYIAAINKEVDVVATMVNRPERLQFFAFSQPYIFKSLVIITNKNGTQITNRNQLPEKIVALVKDYQYSTRILNEFPSITPFYVNSMHDALEAVESEQADAAISFFATSAYLQNKHQLTQLKFGAFYDRNSANESIAVRGDWPILATILQKGLNILTPEEKQTIREKWHTQLELPIDYATITKFITPLLFIVIVLLLWIRQIRHQNKRINNTKNKLLKSNNALKNLKENLENKVFQRTEQLHKSEQKYRSLVENLNDEYFFYQHDLEGVFSYLSPSITTILGYSITEFLQHYSTYQTDHPNNALIDDYTKRCLNGEKIPAYEVELFDKQGNKRCIEVLESPVYNDAGQCIGIEGIAHDITLLKQAQDRLSWLSYYDDLTGLANRRLFLDRFEQTLILAHRHTNSTALLFLDINRFKIVNDNLGHAAGDEVLKETANRLLTDLRDSDLAARVGGDEFTLILPDTDADAAEIVAKKVLQHLLKPYTLNEQQFILGASIGIAIYPSDGNNVKTLLQQADSAMYCAKKAKQGYAFCSSEQIHANSRRLILEQSLRKALAQDCYTQDFELQMFYQAKLCLKTNKTIGYEALMRWHHTELGAISPIEFIPLAEETGLIVELSHWVMTAICLQTVHWSQLDFDFGKIAVNISAVELINLDLANKIINQINSSGAQKECIEVEITESALMKTPEIATKVMSQLVEAGILIAIDDFGTGYSSLSYMKNLPASFIKIDRSFIRNLLNSKEDQAVIHAVLAMSHALGKKVIAEGVETQEQLQFLAESGCDMVQGYWVAKPLAAKDIN
;
A
#
# COMPACT_ATOMS: atom_id res chain seq x y z
N MET A 1 -20.10 39.69 -38.77
CA MET A 1 -20.78 39.31 -37.50
C MET A 1 -19.91 38.34 -36.66
N ASN A 2 -18.60 38.57 -36.55
CA ASN A 2 -17.67 37.68 -35.84
C ASN A 2 -17.06 38.36 -34.60
N SER A 3 -17.89 38.81 -33.66
CA SER A 3 -17.37 39.36 -32.38
C SER A 3 -18.21 39.03 -31.13
N LEU A 4 -19.21 38.14 -31.21
CA LEU A 4 -20.15 37.93 -30.10
C LEU A 4 -20.26 36.52 -29.53
N PHE A 5 -19.52 35.53 -30.05
CA PHE A 5 -19.62 34.14 -29.57
C PHE A 5 -18.42 33.62 -28.77
N LEU A 6 -17.36 34.41 -28.59
CA LEU A 6 -16.22 34.07 -27.73
C LEU A 6 -16.32 34.63 -26.30
N ARG A 7 -17.39 35.37 -25.97
CA ARG A 7 -17.52 36.02 -24.65
C ARG A 7 -18.04 35.16 -23.48
N PRO A 8 -18.69 33.99 -23.62
CA PRO A 8 -19.07 33.22 -22.43
C PRO A 8 -17.97 32.25 -21.95
N PHE A 9 -16.93 31.98 -22.75
CA PHE A 9 -15.81 31.13 -22.31
C PHE A 9 -14.68 31.93 -21.64
N ALA A 10 -14.52 33.21 -22.00
CA ALA A 10 -13.58 34.12 -21.34
C ALA A 10 -14.04 34.60 -19.95
N LEU A 11 -15.35 34.49 -19.63
CA LEU A 11 -15.88 34.94 -18.33
C LEU A 11 -15.99 33.82 -17.28
N LEU A 12 -15.90 32.54 -17.68
CA LEU A 12 -15.91 31.42 -16.73
C LEU A 12 -14.51 31.06 -16.20
N LEU A 13 -13.45 31.55 -16.86
CA LEU A 13 -12.07 31.45 -16.38
C LEU A 13 -11.65 32.61 -15.47
N THR A 14 -12.52 33.61 -15.26
CA THR A 14 -12.28 34.77 -14.39
C THR A 14 -13.03 34.71 -13.05
N LEU A 15 -13.74 33.62 -12.75
CA LEU A 15 -14.52 33.46 -11.50
C LEU A 15 -14.12 32.25 -10.66
N LEU A 16 -12.97 31.63 -10.94
CA LEU A 16 -12.28 30.84 -9.92
C LEU A 16 -11.38 31.78 -9.14
N PRO A 17 -11.49 31.86 -7.80
CA PRO A 17 -10.53 32.60 -7.03
C PRO A 17 -9.18 31.91 -7.24
N ILE A 18 -8.26 32.60 -7.91
CA ILE A 18 -6.84 32.36 -7.77
C ILE A 18 -6.51 32.76 -6.32
N SER A 19 -6.90 31.92 -5.35
CA SER A 19 -6.27 31.94 -4.05
C SER A 19 -4.89 31.35 -4.28
N ALA A 20 -3.91 32.24 -4.36
CA ALA A 20 -2.50 31.92 -4.28
C ALA A 20 -2.29 30.78 -3.28
N ILE A 21 -1.88 29.62 -3.81
CA ILE A 21 -1.12 28.66 -3.02
C ILE A 21 0.07 29.48 -2.51
N PRO A 22 0.35 29.55 -1.20
CA PRO A 22 1.56 30.20 -0.75
C PRO A 22 2.73 29.43 -1.34
N GLN A 23 3.35 30.01 -2.38
CA GLN A 23 4.74 29.76 -2.73
C GLN A 23 5.61 30.33 -1.60
N SER A 24 5.68 29.61 -0.48
CA SER A 24 6.80 29.62 0.45
C SER A 24 6.65 28.40 1.35
N ILE A 25 7.76 27.76 1.70
CA ILE A 25 7.89 26.43 2.35
C ILE A 25 8.01 25.26 1.34
N ALA A 26 8.93 25.36 0.40
CA ALA A 26 9.72 24.21 -0.11
C ALA A 26 10.99 24.69 -0.84
N GLN A 27 11.60 25.78 -0.37
CA GLN A 27 12.95 26.18 -0.77
C GLN A 27 13.65 26.74 0.46
N GLN A 28 14.09 25.83 1.33
CA GLN A 28 15.26 26.01 2.17
C GLN A 28 15.78 24.63 2.58
N ASN A 29 16.84 24.23 1.89
CA ASN A 29 17.88 23.27 2.30
C ASN A 29 17.45 21.83 2.62
N ARG A 30 17.29 20.99 1.58
CA ARG A 30 17.87 19.63 1.64
C ARG A 30 19.34 19.75 1.22
N VAL A 31 20.16 20.09 2.21
CA VAL A 31 21.56 19.71 2.20
C VAL A 31 21.59 18.18 2.15
N THR A 32 22.34 17.68 1.18
CA THR A 32 22.86 16.31 1.07
C THR A 32 22.81 15.51 2.38
N GLU A 33 22.03 14.42 2.41
CA GLU A 33 22.31 13.31 3.34
C GLU A 33 23.58 12.60 2.86
N SER A 34 24.70 13.15 3.29
CA SER A 34 25.86 12.36 3.62
C SER A 34 25.46 11.36 4.71
N THR A 35 25.89 10.10 4.56
CA THR A 35 26.27 9.17 5.65
C THR A 35 25.65 9.41 7.02
N THR A 36 24.97 8.39 7.57
CA THR A 36 24.68 8.19 8.99
C THR A 36 25.90 8.52 9.88
N GLN A 37 26.08 9.80 10.18
CA GLN A 37 26.91 10.29 11.26
C GLN A 37 25.97 10.50 12.43
N ALA A 38 26.28 9.85 13.55
CA ALA A 38 25.70 10.19 14.83
C ALA A 38 25.75 11.72 14.99
N VAL A 39 24.61 12.36 15.24
CA VAL A 39 24.56 13.79 15.54
C VAL A 39 25.25 13.96 16.90
N GLU A 40 26.56 14.20 16.90
CA GLU A 40 27.33 14.45 18.10
C GLU A 40 27.23 15.92 18.53
N LEU A 41 27.18 16.15 19.83
CA LEU A 41 27.34 17.49 20.40
C LEU A 41 28.74 18.03 20.08
N THR A 42 28.82 19.28 19.65
CA THR A 42 30.10 19.95 19.40
C THR A 42 30.88 20.11 20.70
N VAL A 43 32.19 20.33 20.60
CA VAL A 43 33.04 20.58 21.78
C VAL A 43 32.53 21.79 22.58
N GLU A 44 32.08 22.84 21.90
CA GLU A 44 31.48 24.04 22.51
C GLU A 44 30.18 23.71 23.27
N GLU A 45 29.29 22.92 22.68
CA GLU A 45 28.04 22.49 23.32
C GLU A 45 28.27 21.62 24.55
N ARG A 46 29.26 20.71 24.50
CA ARG A 46 29.63 19.86 25.65
C ARG A 46 30.20 20.70 26.80
N LEU A 47 31.16 21.58 26.51
CA LEU A 47 31.73 22.49 27.51
C LEU A 47 30.67 23.42 28.13
N TRP A 48 29.71 23.86 27.31
CA TRP A 48 28.59 24.66 27.79
C TRP A 48 27.71 23.86 28.75
N LEU A 49 27.36 22.61 28.43
CA LEU A 49 26.59 21.73 29.31
C LEU A 49 27.32 21.45 30.63
N ASP A 50 28.63 21.21 30.61
CA ASP A 50 29.42 20.95 31.83
C ASP A 50 29.36 22.10 32.84
N THR A 51 29.14 23.33 32.37
CA THR A 51 29.16 24.54 33.20
C THR A 51 27.76 25.08 33.55
N HIS A 52 26.69 24.57 32.94
CA HIS A 52 25.33 25.11 33.05
C HIS A 52 24.29 24.10 33.55
N GLN A 53 24.73 22.93 34.05
CA GLN A 53 23.88 21.93 34.68
C GLN A 53 23.81 22.09 36.22
N PRO A 54 22.70 21.71 36.88
CA PRO A 54 21.47 21.18 36.30
C PRO A 54 20.58 22.28 35.70
N ILE A 55 19.94 21.96 34.58
CA ILE A 55 19.07 22.88 33.83
C ILE A 55 17.69 22.88 34.47
N ARG A 56 17.18 24.07 34.87
CA ARG A 56 15.85 24.17 35.48
C ARG A 56 14.77 24.12 34.41
N ILE A 57 13.89 23.15 34.50
CA ILE A 57 12.84 22.92 33.51
C ILE A 57 11.45 22.91 34.14
N ALA A 58 10.51 23.60 33.52
CA ALA A 58 9.12 23.60 33.91
C ALA A 58 8.23 22.91 32.88
N PHE A 59 7.17 22.31 33.39
CA PHE A 59 6.18 21.55 32.66
C PHE A 59 4.79 22.05 33.05
N ASP A 60 3.90 22.26 32.08
CA ASP A 60 2.51 22.54 32.41
C ASP A 60 1.91 21.30 33.09
N GLY A 61 1.33 21.47 34.28
CA GLY A 61 0.76 20.38 35.06
C GLY A 61 -0.69 20.05 34.73
N ASN A 62 -1.32 20.75 33.79
CA ASN A 62 -2.76 20.68 33.57
C ASN A 62 -3.17 20.22 32.16
N PHE A 63 -2.27 19.56 31.43
CA PHE A 63 -2.44 19.35 29.99
C PHE A 63 -2.22 17.89 29.53
N PRO A 64 -3.07 16.94 29.95
CA PRO A 64 -2.95 15.55 29.54
C PRO A 64 -3.22 15.34 28.05
N PRO A 65 -2.68 14.29 27.40
CA PRO A 65 -1.61 13.42 27.88
C PRO A 65 -0.21 14.02 27.65
N TYR A 66 -0.10 15.31 27.31
CA TYR A 66 1.15 15.93 26.90
C TYR A 66 2.07 16.23 28.10
N SER A 67 1.55 16.90 29.10
CA SER A 67 2.24 17.16 30.36
C SER A 67 1.19 17.47 31.42
N PHE A 68 1.18 16.70 32.50
CA PHE A 68 0.18 16.86 33.55
C PHE A 68 0.60 16.17 34.84
N ILE A 69 -0.06 16.55 35.94
CA ILE A 69 0.06 15.84 37.21
C ILE A 69 -1.00 14.74 37.25
N ASP A 70 -0.54 13.50 37.40
CA ASP A 70 -1.40 12.35 37.69
C ASP A 70 -1.02 11.74 39.04
N ASN A 71 -1.97 11.64 39.96
CA ASN A 71 -1.76 11.14 41.32
C ASN A 71 -0.54 11.78 42.03
N GLY A 72 -0.35 13.09 41.85
CA GLY A 72 0.76 13.85 42.45
C GLY A 72 2.11 13.71 41.73
N LYS A 73 2.18 12.97 40.62
CA LYS A 73 3.40 12.77 39.82
C LYS A 73 3.27 13.46 38.46
N LEU A 74 4.30 14.22 38.08
CA LEU A 74 4.41 14.79 36.74
C LEU A 74 4.60 13.66 35.71
N THR A 75 3.81 13.68 34.64
CA THR A 75 3.82 12.67 33.60
C THR A 75 3.34 13.23 32.26
N GLY A 76 3.52 12.47 31.17
CA GLY A 76 3.03 12.82 29.84
C GLY A 76 4.09 12.74 28.73
N ILE A 77 3.64 12.93 27.49
CA ILE A 77 4.48 12.85 26.28
C ILE A 77 5.69 13.77 26.34
N ALA A 78 5.50 15.04 26.72
CA ALA A 78 6.58 16.02 26.84
C ALA A 78 7.60 15.60 27.89
N TYR A 79 7.10 15.11 29.04
CA TYR A 79 7.93 14.64 30.14
C TYR A 79 8.79 13.44 29.72
N ASP A 80 8.17 12.39 29.17
CA ASP A 80 8.88 11.19 28.71
C ASP A 80 9.88 11.51 27.58
N THR A 81 9.52 12.42 26.66
CA THR A 81 10.41 12.85 25.59
C THR A 81 11.66 13.53 26.15
N LEU A 82 11.50 14.43 27.13
CA LEU A 82 12.65 15.12 27.71
C LEU A 82 13.47 14.25 28.66
N GLN A 83 12.87 13.24 29.30
CA GLN A 83 13.63 12.21 30.02
C GLN A 83 14.51 11.40 29.06
N LEU A 84 13.99 11.03 27.90
CA LEU A 84 14.77 10.29 26.90
C LEU A 84 15.90 11.15 26.29
N ILE A 85 15.62 12.44 26.04
CA ILE A 85 16.66 13.40 25.61
C ILE A 85 17.73 13.57 26.70
N SER A 86 17.32 13.68 27.97
CA SER A 86 18.22 13.74 29.13
C SER A 86 19.16 12.55 29.17
N GLN A 87 18.66 11.34 28.98
CA GLN A 87 19.47 10.12 28.96
C GLN A 87 20.45 10.08 27.77
N LYS A 88 20.00 10.45 26.57
CA LYS A 88 20.82 10.36 25.36
C LYS A 88 21.89 11.44 25.27
N LEU A 89 21.64 12.62 25.84
CA LEU A 89 22.56 13.76 25.80
C LEU A 89 23.30 13.99 27.13
N ASP A 90 23.07 13.14 28.14
CA ASP A 90 23.62 13.27 29.49
C ASP A 90 23.36 14.66 30.12
N ILE A 91 22.09 15.11 30.03
CA ILE A 91 21.64 16.40 30.58
C ILE A 91 20.90 16.17 31.90
N GLN A 92 21.35 16.79 32.98
CA GLN A 92 20.67 16.81 34.27
C GLN A 92 19.59 17.89 34.30
N PHE A 93 18.34 17.47 34.24
CA PHE A 93 17.20 18.37 34.44
C PHE A 93 16.80 18.47 35.91
N LYS A 94 16.64 19.69 36.41
CA LYS A 94 15.98 19.99 37.68
C LYS A 94 14.55 20.45 37.41
N ILE A 95 13.60 19.58 37.68
CA ILE A 95 12.17 19.87 37.45
C ILE A 95 11.70 20.91 38.47
N ASP A 96 11.10 21.99 37.97
CA ASP A 96 10.53 23.06 38.78
C ASP A 96 9.19 22.63 39.42
N LYS A 97 8.81 23.25 40.54
CA LYS A 97 7.57 22.95 41.26
C LYS A 97 6.35 23.67 40.67
N LEU A 98 6.57 24.73 39.89
CA LEU A 98 5.51 25.47 39.24
C LEU A 98 4.81 24.60 38.18
N THR A 99 3.50 24.52 38.27
CA THR A 99 2.66 23.66 37.41
C THR A 99 1.56 24.46 36.69
N ALA A 100 1.27 25.67 37.16
CA ALA A 100 0.31 26.57 36.52
C ALA A 100 0.97 27.37 35.40
N TRP A 101 0.41 27.31 34.19
CA TRP A 101 0.96 27.97 32.99
C TRP A 101 1.34 29.45 33.21
N LYS A 102 0.47 30.23 33.87
CA LYS A 102 0.68 31.67 34.11
C LYS A 102 1.92 31.93 34.96
N GLU A 103 2.15 31.11 35.99
CA GLU A 103 3.29 31.22 36.89
C GLU A 103 4.57 30.78 36.19
N ILE A 104 4.52 29.65 35.46
CA ILE A 104 5.63 29.15 34.64
C ILE A 104 6.08 30.21 33.63
N TYR A 105 5.14 30.86 32.93
CA TYR A 105 5.45 31.86 31.94
C TYR A 105 6.14 33.09 32.55
N ILE A 106 5.67 33.56 33.70
CA ILE A 106 6.29 34.69 34.43
C ILE A 106 7.69 34.31 34.92
N ALA A 107 7.84 33.14 35.54
CA ALA A 107 9.12 32.62 36.02
C ALA A 107 10.14 32.45 34.87
N ALA A 108 9.69 31.99 33.70
CA ALA A 108 10.52 31.84 32.52
C ALA A 108 10.98 33.21 31.96
N ILE A 109 10.11 34.22 31.92
CA ILE A 109 10.49 35.60 31.55
C ILE A 109 11.52 36.17 32.55
N ASN A 110 11.31 35.90 33.84
CA ASN A 110 12.23 36.33 34.91
C ASN A 110 13.51 35.47 35.00
N LYS A 111 13.66 34.47 34.13
CA LYS A 111 14.82 33.55 34.08
C LYS A 111 15.00 32.72 35.37
N GLU A 112 13.91 32.52 36.11
CA GLU A 112 13.82 31.60 37.25
C GLU A 112 13.70 30.15 36.78
N VAL A 113 13.21 29.96 35.55
CA VAL A 113 13.19 28.70 34.81
C VAL A 113 14.00 28.87 33.52
N ASP A 114 14.84 27.88 33.18
CA ASP A 114 15.72 27.95 32.02
C ASP A 114 15.03 27.39 30.75
N VAL A 115 14.18 26.37 30.93
CA VAL A 115 13.46 25.68 29.85
C VAL A 115 11.98 25.50 30.20
N VAL A 116 11.09 25.80 29.25
CA VAL A 116 9.68 25.41 29.30
C VAL A 116 9.44 24.34 28.24
N ALA A 117 9.05 23.14 28.68
CA ALA A 117 8.97 21.97 27.80
C ALA A 117 7.91 22.12 26.69
N THR A 118 6.82 22.83 26.98
CA THR A 118 5.65 22.95 26.10
C THR A 118 5.25 24.42 25.94
N MET A 119 5.84 25.09 24.96
CA MET A 119 5.49 26.47 24.63
C MET A 119 5.24 26.63 23.13
N VAL A 120 4.10 27.24 22.78
CA VAL A 120 3.81 27.64 21.40
C VAL A 120 4.74 28.78 21.00
N ASN A 121 5.48 28.60 19.91
CA ASN A 121 6.31 29.63 19.31
C ASN A 121 5.41 30.72 18.70
N ARG A 122 5.48 31.92 19.27
CA ARG A 122 4.71 33.08 18.81
C ARG A 122 5.63 34.29 18.64
N PRO A 123 5.35 35.19 17.68
CA PRO A 123 6.20 36.35 17.42
C PRO A 123 6.52 37.17 18.68
N GLU A 124 5.54 37.40 19.55
CA GLU A 124 5.70 38.18 20.79
C GLU A 124 6.59 37.51 21.86
N ARG A 125 6.88 36.22 21.72
CA ARG A 125 7.70 35.42 22.65
C ARG A 125 9.15 35.30 22.20
N LEU A 126 9.43 35.52 20.91
CA LEU A 126 10.78 35.43 20.34
C LEU A 126 11.75 36.45 20.95
N GLN A 127 11.25 37.53 21.54
CA GLN A 127 12.07 38.51 22.26
C GLN A 127 12.62 37.98 23.59
N PHE A 128 12.00 36.93 24.17
CA PHE A 128 12.35 36.38 25.48
C PHE A 128 12.92 34.96 25.39
N PHE A 129 12.61 34.22 24.33
CA PHE A 129 12.90 32.78 24.24
C PHE A 129 13.47 32.37 22.87
N ALA A 130 14.41 31.42 22.91
CA ALA A 130 14.83 30.63 21.76
C ALA A 130 14.02 29.32 21.72
N PHE A 131 13.61 28.88 20.54
CA PHE A 131 12.72 27.73 20.37
C PHE A 131 13.37 26.60 19.57
N SER A 132 13.07 25.35 19.95
CA SER A 132 13.22 24.20 19.06
C SER A 132 12.17 24.24 17.94
N GLN A 133 12.28 23.32 16.98
CA GLN A 133 11.17 22.94 16.12
C GLN A 133 10.03 22.34 16.97
N PRO A 134 8.77 22.48 16.52
CA PRO A 134 7.64 21.85 17.19
C PRO A 134 7.78 20.33 17.21
N TYR A 135 7.58 19.74 18.37
CA TYR A 135 7.64 18.29 18.57
C TYR A 135 6.33 17.69 19.07
N ILE A 136 5.44 18.55 19.59
CA ILE A 136 4.07 18.20 19.98
C ILE A 136 3.11 18.92 19.04
N PHE A 137 2.26 18.15 18.35
CA PHE A 137 1.30 18.67 17.39
C PHE A 137 -0.11 18.56 17.96
N LYS A 138 -0.84 19.68 17.97
CA LYS A 138 -2.15 19.77 18.63
C LYS A 138 -3.20 20.29 17.68
N SER A 139 -4.32 19.58 17.62
CA SER A 139 -5.51 20.00 16.89
C SER A 139 -6.67 20.22 17.85
N LEU A 140 -7.39 21.33 17.66
CA LEU A 140 -8.63 21.62 18.38
C LEU A 140 -9.79 20.92 17.68
N VAL A 141 -10.62 20.26 18.46
CA VAL A 141 -11.81 19.56 18.01
C VAL A 141 -13.03 20.06 18.76
N ILE A 142 -14.17 19.94 18.11
CA ILE A 142 -15.48 20.14 18.69
C ILE A 142 -15.95 18.77 19.19
N ILE A 143 -16.24 18.69 20.47
CA ILE A 143 -16.77 17.50 21.13
C ILE A 143 -18.25 17.74 21.40
N THR A 144 -19.09 16.78 21.04
CA THR A 144 -20.54 16.82 21.25
C THR A 144 -21.00 15.53 21.88
N ASN A 145 -22.18 15.56 22.51
CA ASN A 145 -22.85 14.34 22.95
C ASN A 145 -23.29 13.51 21.71
N LYS A 146 -23.21 12.18 21.77
CA LYS A 146 -23.61 11.22 20.73
C LYS A 146 -25.09 11.33 20.40
N ASN A 147 -25.91 11.56 21.43
CA ASN A 147 -27.37 11.65 21.36
C ASN A 147 -27.88 13.11 21.31
N GLY A 148 -27.00 14.08 21.56
CA GLY A 148 -27.33 15.50 21.58
C GLY A 148 -27.18 16.22 20.23
N THR A 149 -27.02 17.54 20.29
CA THR A 149 -26.86 18.42 19.13
C THR A 149 -25.70 17.98 18.23
N GLN A 150 -26.00 17.61 16.98
CA GLN A 150 -25.00 17.16 16.00
C GLN A 150 -24.26 18.36 15.39
N ILE A 151 -23.03 18.62 15.85
CA ILE A 151 -22.15 19.64 15.27
C ILE A 151 -21.08 18.97 14.42
N THR A 152 -21.17 19.13 13.11
CA THR A 152 -20.31 18.47 12.11
C THR A 152 -19.29 19.43 11.48
N ASN A 153 -19.41 20.72 11.76
CA ASN A 153 -18.45 21.75 11.36
C ASN A 153 -18.53 22.97 12.29
N ARG A 154 -17.46 23.76 12.37
CA ARG A 154 -17.39 24.93 13.26
C ARG A 154 -18.40 26.05 12.96
N ASN A 155 -18.94 26.12 11.74
CA ASN A 155 -19.92 27.15 11.38
C ASN A 155 -21.30 26.89 12.01
N GLN A 156 -21.49 25.75 12.67
CA GLN A 156 -22.70 25.38 13.41
C GLN A 156 -22.60 25.71 14.92
N LEU A 157 -21.51 26.34 15.36
CA LEU A 157 -21.32 26.82 16.73
C LEU A 157 -22.14 28.07 17.11
N PRO A 158 -22.44 29.03 16.21
CA PRO A 158 -23.33 30.16 16.53
C PRO A 158 -24.61 29.71 17.24
N GLU A 159 -25.02 30.47 18.26
CA GLU A 159 -26.23 30.23 19.07
C GLU A 159 -26.21 28.96 19.93
N LYS A 160 -25.09 28.25 20.00
CA LYS A 160 -24.90 27.08 20.88
C LYS A 160 -24.34 27.45 22.23
N ILE A 161 -24.66 26.64 23.24
CA ILE A 161 -24.02 26.69 24.54
C ILE A 161 -22.70 25.92 24.44
N VAL A 162 -21.57 26.63 24.50
CA VAL A 162 -20.25 26.01 24.32
C VAL A 162 -19.47 26.05 25.64
N ALA A 163 -19.11 24.87 26.14
CA ALA A 163 -18.24 24.72 27.30
C ALA A 163 -16.82 25.18 26.96
N LEU A 164 -16.35 26.22 27.67
CA LEU A 164 -15.04 26.84 27.49
C LEU A 164 -14.32 26.95 28.83
N VAL A 165 -13.04 26.57 28.85
CA VAL A 165 -12.21 26.70 30.05
C VAL A 165 -11.88 28.17 30.29
N LYS A 166 -12.07 28.64 31.53
CA LYS A 166 -11.74 30.00 31.96
C LYS A 166 -10.26 30.30 31.75
N ASP A 167 -9.96 31.55 31.42
CA ASP A 167 -8.60 32.09 31.30
C ASP A 167 -7.67 31.41 30.27
N TYR A 168 -8.21 30.48 29.45
CA TYR A 168 -7.48 29.87 28.34
C TYR A 168 -7.54 30.73 27.08
N GLN A 169 -6.38 30.91 26.44
CA GLN A 169 -6.21 31.83 25.30
C GLN A 169 -7.10 31.49 24.09
N TYR A 170 -7.42 30.21 23.86
CA TYR A 170 -8.28 29.82 22.74
C TYR A 170 -9.75 30.18 22.99
N SER A 171 -10.21 30.25 24.24
CA SER A 171 -11.58 30.62 24.60
C SER A 171 -11.92 32.03 24.12
N THR A 172 -11.03 33.00 24.37
CA THR A 172 -11.19 34.38 23.87
C THR A 172 -11.17 34.45 22.35
N ARG A 173 -10.29 33.68 21.70
CA ARG A 173 -10.22 33.62 20.22
C ARG A 173 -11.53 33.10 19.62
N ILE A 174 -12.09 32.03 20.20
CA ILE A 174 -13.35 31.43 19.74
C ILE A 174 -14.50 32.43 19.86
N LEU A 175 -14.61 33.14 20.98
CA LEU A 175 -15.69 34.12 21.19
C LEU A 175 -15.55 35.36 20.29
N ASN A 176 -14.31 35.76 19.98
CA ASN A 176 -14.09 36.83 18.99
C ASN A 176 -14.46 36.38 17.57
N GLU A 177 -14.23 35.12 17.22
CA GLU A 177 -14.60 34.56 15.91
C GLU A 177 -16.12 34.32 15.81
N PHE A 178 -16.76 33.90 16.90
CA PHE A 178 -18.20 33.58 16.97
C PHE A 178 -18.88 34.26 18.18
N PRO A 179 -19.22 35.56 18.07
CA PRO A 179 -19.78 36.32 19.20
C PRO A 179 -21.17 35.86 19.67
N SER A 180 -21.89 35.09 18.85
CA SER A 180 -23.22 34.56 19.16
C SER A 180 -23.20 33.23 19.92
N ILE A 181 -22.03 32.67 20.22
CA ILE A 181 -21.89 31.54 21.14
C ILE A 181 -22.30 31.99 22.55
N THR A 182 -23.08 31.16 23.24
CA THR A 182 -23.32 31.35 24.69
C THR A 182 -22.25 30.57 25.47
N PRO A 183 -21.27 31.23 26.09
CA PRO A 183 -20.19 30.52 26.78
C PRO A 183 -20.67 29.89 28.09
N PHE A 184 -20.39 28.60 28.27
CA PHE A 184 -20.51 27.91 29.56
C PHE A 184 -19.10 27.77 30.16
N TYR A 185 -18.77 28.62 31.12
CA TYR A 185 -17.41 28.70 31.66
C TYR A 185 -17.13 27.64 32.72
N VAL A 186 -16.09 26.84 32.48
CA VAL A 186 -15.64 25.79 33.41
C VAL A 186 -14.20 26.01 33.87
N ASN A 187 -13.77 25.29 34.91
CA ASN A 187 -12.44 25.47 35.49
C ASN A 187 -11.41 24.51 34.89
N SER A 188 -11.82 23.35 34.37
CA SER A 188 -10.93 22.36 33.77
C SER A 188 -11.43 21.85 32.41
N MET A 189 -10.54 21.22 31.63
CA MET A 189 -10.93 20.54 30.40
C MET A 189 -11.81 19.30 30.65
N HIS A 190 -11.68 18.68 31.82
CA HIS A 190 -12.54 17.57 32.22
C HIS A 190 -13.98 18.06 32.48
N ASP A 191 -14.13 19.15 33.24
CA ASP A 191 -15.42 19.80 33.49
C ASP A 191 -16.10 20.21 32.18
N ALA A 192 -15.32 20.62 31.17
CA ALA A 192 -15.86 20.99 29.86
C ALA A 192 -16.51 19.78 29.16
N LEU A 193 -15.87 18.61 29.26
CA LEU A 193 -16.38 17.37 28.68
C LEU A 193 -17.58 16.85 29.49
N GLU A 194 -17.53 16.93 30.81
CA GLU A 194 -18.63 16.53 31.71
C GLU A 194 -19.88 17.41 31.50
N ALA A 195 -19.71 18.71 31.26
CA ALA A 195 -20.81 19.60 30.92
C ALA A 195 -21.54 19.18 29.62
N VAL A 196 -20.82 18.62 28.65
CA VAL A 196 -21.42 18.10 27.40
C VAL A 196 -22.03 16.71 27.62
N GLU A 197 -21.37 15.85 28.39
CA GLU A 197 -21.89 14.51 28.76
C GLU A 197 -23.23 14.64 29.50
N SER A 198 -23.31 15.63 30.41
CA SER A 198 -24.50 15.94 31.21
C SER A 198 -25.50 16.87 30.52
N GLU A 199 -25.30 17.16 29.22
CA GLU A 199 -26.18 18.00 28.39
C GLU A 199 -26.39 19.44 28.91
N GLN A 200 -25.47 19.95 29.74
CA GLN A 200 -25.45 21.36 30.18
C GLN A 200 -24.88 22.31 29.12
N ALA A 201 -24.05 21.77 28.22
CA ALA A 201 -23.53 22.45 27.04
C ALA A 201 -23.76 21.61 25.79
N ASP A 202 -24.04 22.26 24.66
CA ASP A 202 -24.19 21.61 23.36
C ASP A 202 -22.87 21.03 22.84
N ALA A 203 -21.75 21.70 23.16
CA ALA A 203 -20.43 21.30 22.71
C ALA A 203 -19.32 21.79 23.63
N ALA A 204 -18.17 21.13 23.57
CA ALA A 204 -16.92 21.58 24.15
C ALA A 204 -15.89 21.76 23.03
N ILE A 205 -15.01 22.74 23.16
CA ILE A 205 -13.87 22.91 22.26
C ILE A 205 -12.59 22.67 23.05
N SER A 206 -11.88 21.61 22.69
CA SER A 206 -10.67 21.17 23.38
C SER A 206 -9.72 20.44 22.43
N PHE A 207 -8.55 20.06 22.91
CA PHE A 207 -7.53 19.40 22.10
C PHE A 207 -7.82 17.91 21.96
N PHE A 208 -7.70 17.39 20.74
CA PHE A 208 -8.08 16.01 20.41
C PHE A 208 -7.51 14.96 21.36
N ALA A 209 -6.19 14.90 21.52
CA ALA A 209 -5.56 13.91 22.38
C ALA A 209 -5.93 14.09 23.87
N THR A 210 -6.09 15.35 24.32
CA THR A 210 -6.52 15.65 25.69
C THR A 210 -7.94 15.16 25.95
N SER A 211 -8.85 15.44 25.02
CA SER A 211 -10.23 14.96 25.11
C SER A 211 -10.32 13.45 25.02
N ALA A 212 -9.54 12.82 24.14
CA ALA A 212 -9.46 11.37 24.00
C ALA A 212 -8.96 10.70 25.30
N TYR A 213 -7.89 11.24 25.89
CA TYR A 213 -7.35 10.75 27.15
C TYR A 213 -8.35 10.91 28.30
N LEU A 214 -8.95 12.10 28.46
CA LEU A 214 -9.90 12.36 29.54
C LEU A 214 -11.21 11.57 29.39
N GLN A 215 -11.69 11.36 28.17
CA GLN A 215 -12.84 10.49 27.91
C GLN A 215 -12.58 9.05 28.39
N ASN A 216 -11.42 8.50 28.03
CA ASN A 216 -11.05 7.15 28.46
C ASN A 216 -10.84 7.06 29.98
N LYS A 217 -10.06 8.00 30.54
CA LYS A 217 -9.74 8.03 31.98
C LYS A 217 -10.98 8.14 32.87
N HIS A 218 -11.95 8.96 32.47
CA HIS A 218 -13.16 9.23 33.25
C HIS A 218 -14.39 8.48 32.73
N GLN A 219 -14.22 7.55 31.78
CA GLN A 219 -15.29 6.74 31.19
C GLN A 219 -16.47 7.57 30.65
N LEU A 220 -16.19 8.71 30.02
CA LEU A 220 -17.19 9.57 29.37
C LEU A 220 -17.58 8.97 28.02
N THR A 221 -18.58 8.09 28.04
CA THR A 221 -18.92 7.23 26.89
C THR A 221 -19.93 7.85 25.93
N GLN A 222 -20.66 8.89 26.34
CA GLN A 222 -21.64 9.56 25.48
C GLN A 222 -21.03 10.68 24.63
N LEU A 223 -19.72 10.92 24.69
CA LEU A 223 -19.06 11.93 23.86
C LEU A 223 -18.60 11.38 22.50
N LYS A 224 -18.58 12.25 21.49
CA LYS A 224 -17.96 12.00 20.19
C LYS A 224 -17.25 13.23 19.66
N PHE A 225 -16.27 13.02 18.80
CA PHE A 225 -15.65 14.10 18.03
C PHE A 225 -16.56 14.50 16.86
N GLY A 226 -17.16 15.69 16.96
CA GLY A 226 -18.07 16.21 15.95
C GLY A 226 -17.36 16.77 14.73
N ALA A 227 -16.32 17.59 14.94
CA ALA A 227 -15.54 18.20 13.86
C ALA A 227 -14.18 18.70 14.33
N PHE A 228 -13.27 18.99 13.39
CA PHE A 228 -12.12 19.85 13.69
C PHE A 228 -12.55 21.31 13.82
N TYR A 229 -12.13 21.97 14.88
CA TYR A 229 -12.20 23.43 14.99
C TYR A 229 -11.00 24.08 14.29
N ASP A 230 -9.81 23.55 14.54
CA ASP A 230 -8.54 24.06 14.01
C ASP A 230 -7.47 22.94 13.97
N ARG A 231 -6.71 22.82 12.88
CA ARG A 231 -5.73 21.74 12.69
C ARG A 231 -4.32 22.24 12.93
N ASN A 232 -3.53 21.51 13.72
CA ASN A 232 -2.10 21.78 13.96
C ASN A 232 -1.80 23.26 14.32
N SER A 233 -2.69 23.91 15.06
CA SER A 233 -2.68 25.36 15.24
C SER A 233 -2.05 25.84 16.54
N ALA A 234 -1.69 24.89 17.42
CA ALA A 234 -1.02 25.16 18.69
C ALA A 234 0.11 24.16 18.92
N ASN A 235 0.95 23.94 17.91
CA ASN A 235 2.08 23.04 18.03
C ASN A 235 3.10 23.61 19.03
N GLU A 236 3.59 22.76 19.91
CA GLU A 236 4.46 23.14 21.01
C GLU A 236 5.90 22.74 20.72
N SER A 237 6.78 23.67 21.09
CA SER A 237 8.22 23.57 21.00
C SER A 237 8.81 23.64 22.40
N ILE A 238 10.07 23.24 22.53
CA ILE A 238 10.86 23.49 23.72
C ILE A 238 11.27 24.96 23.67
N ALA A 239 10.88 25.75 24.67
CA ALA A 239 11.32 27.13 24.82
C ALA A 239 12.45 27.21 25.81
N VAL A 240 13.53 27.87 25.43
CA VAL A 240 14.69 28.14 26.25
C VAL A 240 14.79 29.64 26.44
N ARG A 241 15.23 30.10 27.61
CA ARG A 241 15.55 31.52 27.82
C ARG A 241 16.43 32.08 26.69
N GLY A 242 16.07 33.25 26.18
CA GLY A 242 16.62 33.79 24.94
C GLY A 242 18.10 34.15 24.99
N ASP A 243 18.69 34.28 26.18
CA ASP A 243 20.12 34.45 26.38
C ASP A 243 20.92 33.14 26.35
N TRP A 244 20.26 31.97 26.28
CA TRP A 244 20.89 30.63 26.11
C TRP A 244 20.46 29.94 24.80
N PRO A 245 20.70 30.54 23.61
CA PRO A 245 20.30 29.95 22.33
C PRO A 245 21.05 28.63 22.00
N ILE A 246 22.25 28.45 22.56
CA ILE A 246 23.01 27.21 22.43
C ILE A 246 22.26 26.02 23.02
N LEU A 247 21.57 26.19 24.15
CA LEU A 247 20.77 25.14 24.76
C LEU A 247 19.55 24.76 23.91
N ALA A 248 18.92 25.72 23.22
CA ALA A 248 17.86 25.40 22.26
C ALA A 248 18.38 24.52 21.11
N THR A 249 19.61 24.76 20.65
CA THR A 249 20.27 23.96 19.60
C THR A 249 20.59 22.55 20.10
N ILE A 250 21.10 22.42 21.32
CA ILE A 250 21.37 21.13 21.98
C ILE A 250 20.08 20.31 22.11
N LEU A 251 19.01 20.91 22.61
CA LEU A 251 17.72 20.22 22.76
C LEU A 251 17.09 19.86 21.41
N GLN A 252 17.32 20.66 20.36
CA GLN A 252 16.96 20.31 18.99
C GLN A 252 17.72 19.08 18.49
N LYS A 253 19.02 18.98 18.75
CA LYS A 253 19.80 17.77 18.45
C LYS A 253 19.26 16.56 19.21
N GLY A 254 18.87 16.76 20.47
CA GLY A 254 18.18 15.74 21.28
C GLY A 254 16.94 15.19 20.58
N LEU A 255 16.06 16.07 20.09
CA LEU A 255 14.86 15.69 19.33
C LEU A 255 15.18 14.97 18.02
N ASN A 256 16.29 15.32 17.36
CA ASN A 256 16.70 14.73 16.08
C ASN A 256 17.31 13.32 16.25
N ILE A 257 17.96 13.04 17.39
CA ILE A 257 18.55 11.73 17.69
C ILE A 257 17.47 10.68 18.01
N LEU A 258 16.30 11.10 18.48
CA LEU A 258 15.18 10.20 18.76
C LEU A 258 14.71 9.48 17.48
N THR A 259 14.83 8.15 17.47
CA THR A 259 14.45 7.28 16.36
C THR A 259 12.93 7.27 16.14
N PRO A 260 12.44 6.88 14.95
CA PRO A 260 11.02 6.71 14.71
C PRO A 260 10.36 5.73 15.69
N GLU A 261 11.05 4.63 16.05
CA GLU A 261 10.59 3.62 17.00
C GLU A 261 10.45 4.20 18.41
N GLU A 262 11.43 4.94 18.91
CA GLU A 262 11.36 5.59 20.23
C GLU A 262 10.24 6.63 20.32
N LYS A 263 10.08 7.43 19.25
CA LYS A 263 8.97 8.38 19.13
C LYS A 263 7.62 7.67 19.13
N GLN A 264 7.54 6.50 18.49
CA GLN A 264 6.34 5.68 18.44
C GLN A 264 6.04 5.06 19.80
N THR A 265 7.02 4.51 20.52
CA THR A 265 6.84 3.95 21.87
C THR A 265 6.31 4.99 22.85
N ILE A 266 6.86 6.22 22.84
CA ILE A 266 6.34 7.31 23.68
C ILE A 266 4.90 7.64 23.29
N ARG A 267 4.58 7.66 21.99
CA ARG A 267 3.20 7.92 21.53
C ARG A 267 2.25 6.82 21.99
N GLU A 268 2.56 5.56 21.76
CA GLU A 268 1.72 4.40 22.10
C GLU A 268 1.40 4.33 23.59
N LYS A 269 2.36 4.65 24.46
CA LYS A 269 2.14 4.75 25.92
C LYS A 269 1.00 5.70 26.29
N TRP A 270 0.77 6.74 25.50
CA TRP A 270 -0.19 7.82 25.75
C TRP A 270 -1.36 7.86 24.75
N HIS A 271 -1.38 6.97 23.76
CA HIS A 271 -2.33 7.00 22.65
C HIS A 271 -3.61 6.24 23.01
N THR A 272 -4.76 6.91 22.90
CA THR A 272 -6.07 6.25 22.97
C THR A 272 -6.58 5.96 21.56
N GLN A 273 -7.01 4.73 21.27
CA GLN A 273 -7.68 4.41 19.99
C GLN A 273 -9.05 5.11 19.93
N LEU A 274 -9.17 6.16 19.12
CA LEU A 274 -10.45 6.85 18.86
C LEU A 274 -10.54 7.28 17.39
N GLU A 275 -11.75 7.21 16.84
CA GLU A 275 -12.04 7.59 15.47
C GLU A 275 -11.89 9.11 15.26
N LEU A 276 -11.09 9.50 14.27
CA LEU A 276 -10.95 10.90 13.88
C LEU A 276 -12.24 11.42 13.23
N PRO A 277 -12.66 12.67 13.47
CA PRO A 277 -13.83 13.23 12.84
C PRO A 277 -13.64 13.35 11.32
N ILE A 278 -14.62 12.89 10.56
CA ILE A 278 -14.66 12.99 9.10
C ILE A 278 -14.94 14.45 8.72
N ASP A 279 -14.05 15.05 7.92
CA ASP A 279 -14.16 16.44 7.50
C ASP A 279 -15.10 16.60 6.29
N TYR A 280 -16.40 16.57 6.57
CA TYR A 280 -17.43 16.76 5.55
C TYR A 280 -17.35 18.13 4.88
N ALA A 281 -16.80 19.16 5.53
CA ALA A 281 -16.63 20.49 4.92
C ALA A 281 -15.55 20.47 3.83
N THR A 282 -14.44 19.78 4.06
CA THR A 282 -13.40 19.57 3.05
C THR A 282 -13.89 18.65 1.94
N ILE A 283 -14.57 17.55 2.27
CA ILE A 283 -15.16 16.65 1.29
C ILE A 283 -16.18 17.39 0.41
N THR A 284 -17.08 18.18 1.00
CA THR A 284 -18.05 18.98 0.25
C THR A 284 -17.40 20.05 -0.61
N LYS A 285 -16.27 20.66 -0.20
CA LYS A 285 -15.50 21.59 -1.06
C LYS A 285 -14.98 20.94 -2.36
N PHE A 286 -14.75 19.62 -2.37
CA PHE A 286 -14.34 18.90 -3.58
C PHE A 286 -15.52 18.27 -4.32
N ILE A 287 -16.50 17.73 -3.59
CA ILE A 287 -17.68 17.11 -4.18
C ILE A 287 -18.59 18.16 -4.82
N THR A 288 -18.82 19.32 -4.20
CA THR A 288 -19.72 20.34 -4.75
C THR A 288 -19.29 20.90 -6.11
N PRO A 289 -18.01 21.28 -6.37
CA PRO A 289 -17.59 21.68 -7.70
C PRO A 289 -17.60 20.52 -8.68
N LEU A 290 -17.27 19.30 -8.24
CA LEU A 290 -17.34 18.11 -9.09
C LEU A 290 -18.79 17.82 -9.52
N LEU A 291 -19.74 17.88 -8.58
CA LEU A 291 -21.16 17.66 -8.82
C LEU A 291 -21.75 18.80 -9.65
N PHE A 292 -21.31 20.04 -9.44
CA PHE A 292 -21.66 21.18 -10.29
C PHE A 292 -21.14 21.01 -11.72
N ILE A 293 -19.90 20.56 -11.90
CA ILE A 293 -19.32 20.24 -13.21
C ILE A 293 -20.12 19.13 -13.89
N VAL A 294 -20.50 18.08 -13.16
CA VAL A 294 -21.35 17.00 -13.68
C VAL A 294 -22.74 17.51 -14.05
N ILE A 295 -23.38 18.36 -13.23
CA ILE A 295 -24.68 18.96 -13.54
C ILE A 295 -24.57 19.88 -14.76
N VAL A 296 -23.52 20.70 -14.86
CA VAL A 296 -23.26 21.55 -16.03
C VAL A 296 -23.03 20.69 -17.27
N LEU A 297 -22.27 19.60 -17.18
CA LEU A 297 -22.09 18.63 -18.26
C LEU A 297 -23.41 17.96 -18.65
N LEU A 298 -24.24 17.56 -17.69
CA LEU A 298 -25.54 16.94 -17.97
C LEU A 298 -26.53 17.95 -18.57
N LEU A 299 -26.56 19.19 -18.07
CA LEU A 299 -27.36 20.27 -18.64
C LEU A 299 -26.83 20.67 -20.02
N TRP A 300 -25.53 20.65 -20.24
CA TRP A 300 -24.90 20.91 -21.53
C TRP A 300 -25.17 19.78 -22.52
N ILE A 301 -25.08 18.52 -22.10
CA ILE A 301 -25.49 17.34 -22.89
C ILE A 301 -26.99 17.42 -23.20
N ARG A 302 -27.84 17.78 -22.23
CA ARG A 302 -29.28 17.96 -22.42
C ARG A 302 -29.56 19.13 -23.36
N GLN A 303 -28.82 20.23 -23.24
CA GLN A 303 -28.92 21.40 -24.11
C GLN A 303 -28.40 21.09 -25.51
N ILE A 304 -27.32 20.34 -25.66
CA ILE A 304 -26.82 19.84 -26.94
C ILE A 304 -27.84 18.87 -27.53
N ARG A 305 -28.43 17.95 -26.77
CA ARG A 305 -29.49 17.06 -27.27
C ARG A 305 -30.74 17.85 -27.67
N HIS A 306 -31.11 18.87 -26.91
CA HIS A 306 -32.25 19.73 -27.23
C HIS A 306 -31.97 20.66 -28.41
N GLN A 307 -30.75 21.20 -28.52
CA GLN A 307 -30.27 21.96 -29.65
C GLN A 307 -30.13 21.07 -30.88
N ASN A 308 -29.65 19.84 -30.76
CA ASN A 308 -29.62 18.85 -31.84
C ASN A 308 -31.02 18.42 -32.24
N LYS A 309 -31.96 18.29 -31.29
CA LYS A 309 -33.38 18.05 -31.61
C LYS A 309 -34.03 19.27 -32.27
N ARG A 310 -33.70 20.49 -31.83
CA ARG A 310 -34.14 21.74 -32.48
C ARG A 310 -33.48 21.91 -33.84
N ILE A 311 -32.20 21.62 -33.99
CA ILE A 311 -31.45 21.66 -35.25
C ILE A 311 -31.97 20.59 -36.16
N ASN A 312 -32.26 19.37 -35.70
CA ASN A 312 -32.87 18.34 -36.53
C ASN A 312 -34.32 18.65 -36.89
N ASN A 313 -35.12 19.20 -35.97
CA ASN A 313 -36.47 19.65 -36.28
C ASN A 313 -36.48 20.87 -37.20
N THR A 314 -35.56 21.83 -37.00
CA THR A 314 -35.37 23.01 -37.83
C THR A 314 -34.76 22.62 -39.15
N LYS A 315 -33.85 21.64 -39.23
CA LYS A 315 -33.26 21.04 -40.44
C LYS A 315 -34.30 20.25 -41.20
N ASN A 316 -35.20 19.53 -40.53
CA ASN A 316 -36.32 18.82 -41.15
C ASN A 316 -37.41 19.79 -41.62
N LYS A 317 -37.68 20.86 -40.84
CA LYS A 317 -38.54 21.97 -41.28
C LYS A 317 -37.88 22.78 -42.40
N LEU A 318 -36.57 22.99 -42.38
CA LEU A 318 -35.79 23.62 -43.44
C LEU A 318 -35.68 22.71 -44.64
N LEU A 319 -35.66 21.39 -44.49
CA LEU A 319 -35.69 20.43 -45.61
C LEU A 319 -37.07 20.47 -46.25
N LYS A 320 -38.14 20.48 -45.45
CA LYS A 320 -39.51 20.60 -45.95
C LYS A 320 -39.78 21.96 -46.57
N SER A 321 -39.33 23.05 -45.96
CA SER A 321 -39.39 24.41 -46.52
C SER A 321 -38.43 24.60 -47.69
N ASN A 322 -37.23 24.00 -47.71
CA ASN A 322 -36.32 24.01 -48.87
C ASN A 322 -36.92 23.21 -50.01
N ASN A 323 -37.56 22.07 -49.76
CA ASN A 323 -38.19 21.30 -50.82
C ASN A 323 -39.44 22.02 -51.36
N ALA A 324 -40.21 22.70 -50.50
CA ALA A 324 -41.30 23.57 -50.92
C ALA A 324 -40.81 24.85 -51.65
N LEU A 325 -39.72 25.47 -51.19
CA LEU A 325 -39.05 26.60 -51.87
C LEU A 325 -38.39 26.16 -53.17
N LYS A 326 -37.83 24.95 -53.25
CA LYS A 326 -37.18 24.40 -54.45
C LYS A 326 -38.22 24.17 -55.55
N ASN A 327 -39.41 23.68 -55.20
CA ASN A 327 -40.54 23.58 -56.12
C ASN A 327 -41.13 24.95 -56.52
N LEU A 328 -41.12 25.96 -55.63
CA LEU A 328 -41.54 27.33 -55.95
C LEU A 328 -40.50 28.09 -56.81
N LYS A 329 -39.21 27.80 -56.56
CA LYS A 329 -38.03 28.38 -57.20
C LYS A 329 -37.79 27.80 -58.60
N GLU A 330 -37.99 26.50 -58.80
CA GLU A 330 -37.99 25.87 -60.14
C GLU A 330 -39.01 26.52 -61.09
N ASN A 331 -40.13 27.03 -60.58
CA ASN A 331 -41.16 27.69 -61.38
C ASN A 331 -40.81 29.16 -61.72
N LEU A 332 -39.99 29.84 -60.90
CA LEU A 332 -39.58 31.24 -61.12
C LEU A 332 -38.25 31.37 -61.89
N GLU A 333 -37.31 30.44 -61.69
CA GLU A 333 -35.98 30.44 -62.32
C GLU A 333 -36.01 30.14 -63.82
N ASN A 334 -37.11 29.56 -64.31
CA ASN A 334 -37.33 29.33 -65.74
C ASN A 334 -37.46 30.63 -66.59
N LYS A 335 -37.52 31.83 -66.00
CA LYS A 335 -37.74 33.06 -66.76
C LYS A 335 -36.55 34.00 -66.93
N VAL A 336 -35.59 34.06 -66.01
CA VAL A 336 -34.59 35.16 -66.03
C VAL A 336 -33.13 34.72 -65.79
N PHE A 337 -32.76 33.52 -66.24
CA PHE A 337 -31.73 33.55 -67.28
C PHE A 337 -32.30 34.23 -68.54
N GLN A 338 -32.55 35.54 -68.44
CA GLN A 338 -32.01 36.43 -69.44
C GLN A 338 -30.74 36.93 -68.78
N ARG A 339 -29.73 36.07 -68.73
CA ARG A 339 -28.89 35.59 -69.84
C ARG A 339 -27.45 36.04 -69.67
N THR A 340 -27.17 36.91 -68.70
CA THR A 340 -25.93 37.69 -68.77
C THR A 340 -25.14 37.69 -67.48
N GLU A 341 -25.78 37.61 -66.32
CA GLU A 341 -25.10 37.54 -65.01
C GLU A 341 -24.57 36.13 -64.69
N GLN A 342 -25.12 35.08 -65.30
CA GLN A 342 -24.73 33.69 -65.03
C GLN A 342 -23.37 33.31 -65.64
N LEU A 343 -22.94 33.96 -66.73
CA LEU A 343 -21.67 33.61 -67.37
C LEU A 343 -20.46 34.05 -66.52
N HIS A 344 -20.52 35.24 -65.92
CA HIS A 344 -19.39 35.85 -65.22
C HIS A 344 -19.17 35.31 -63.79
N LYS A 345 -20.26 34.95 -63.08
CA LYS A 345 -20.19 34.35 -61.73
C LYS A 345 -19.83 32.85 -61.73
N SER A 346 -20.08 32.15 -62.83
CA SER A 346 -19.70 30.74 -62.98
C SER A 346 -18.17 30.61 -63.00
N GLU A 347 -17.49 31.41 -63.81
CA GLU A 347 -16.04 31.33 -64.04
C GLU A 347 -15.22 31.65 -62.77
N GLN A 348 -15.61 32.67 -62.00
CA GLN A 348 -14.95 33.02 -60.73
C GLN A 348 -15.20 32.01 -59.59
N LYS A 349 -16.39 31.38 -59.59
CA LYS A 349 -16.76 30.39 -58.57
C LYS A 349 -16.08 29.03 -58.79
N TYR A 350 -15.89 28.62 -60.04
CA TYR A 350 -15.12 27.40 -60.37
C TYR A 350 -13.63 27.55 -60.01
N ARG A 351 -12.99 28.70 -60.32
CA ARG A 351 -11.60 28.97 -59.88
C ARG A 351 -11.41 28.90 -58.36
N SER A 352 -12.31 29.53 -57.60
CA SER A 352 -12.21 29.56 -56.13
C SER A 352 -12.49 28.20 -55.46
N LEU A 353 -13.27 27.30 -56.08
CA LEU A 353 -13.50 25.95 -55.55
C LEU A 353 -12.31 25.01 -55.80
N VAL A 354 -11.63 25.17 -56.94
CA VAL A 354 -10.44 24.38 -57.28
C VAL A 354 -9.23 24.82 -56.44
N GLU A 355 -9.04 26.12 -56.22
CA GLU A 355 -7.92 26.66 -55.42
C GLU A 355 -8.03 26.39 -53.91
N ASN A 356 -9.24 26.11 -53.38
CA ASN A 356 -9.43 25.79 -51.96
C ASN A 356 -9.25 24.31 -51.61
N LEU A 357 -9.11 23.42 -52.61
CA LEU A 357 -8.92 21.97 -52.43
C LEU A 357 -7.45 21.54 -52.59
N ASN A 358 -6.52 22.51 -52.66
CA ASN A 358 -5.13 22.32 -53.10
C ASN A 358 -4.28 21.35 -52.29
N ASP A 359 -4.68 21.01 -51.06
CA ASP A 359 -3.86 20.22 -50.14
C ASP A 359 -4.30 18.74 -50.07
N GLU A 360 -5.49 18.41 -50.59
CA GLU A 360 -6.07 17.05 -50.50
C GLU A 360 -6.48 16.48 -51.86
N TYR A 361 -6.84 17.32 -52.84
CA TYR A 361 -7.31 16.86 -54.15
C TYR A 361 -6.49 17.46 -55.31
N PHE A 362 -6.21 16.64 -56.32
CA PHE A 362 -5.77 17.12 -57.63
C PHE A 362 -6.67 16.59 -58.76
N PHE A 363 -6.78 17.39 -59.81
CA PHE A 363 -7.65 17.13 -60.96
C PHE A 363 -6.80 16.98 -62.20
N TYR A 364 -7.16 16.05 -63.07
CA TYR A 364 -6.44 15.83 -64.32
C TYR A 364 -7.37 15.44 -65.46
N GLN A 365 -6.91 15.66 -66.68
CA GLN A 365 -7.56 15.20 -67.89
C GLN A 365 -6.50 14.68 -68.85
N HIS A 366 -6.75 13.58 -69.55
CA HIS A 366 -5.87 13.05 -70.59
C HIS A 366 -6.65 12.59 -71.81
N ASP A 367 -5.99 12.52 -72.97
CA ASP A 367 -6.56 12.04 -74.22
C ASP A 367 -6.63 10.50 -74.30
N LEU A 368 -7.02 9.97 -75.45
CA LEU A 368 -7.20 8.54 -75.70
C LEU A 368 -5.88 7.77 -75.63
N GLU A 369 -4.76 8.45 -75.84
CA GLU A 369 -3.40 7.92 -75.79
C GLU A 369 -2.77 8.04 -74.39
N GLY A 370 -3.48 8.61 -73.41
CA GLY A 370 -3.01 8.79 -72.04
C GLY A 370 -2.16 10.04 -71.83
N VAL A 371 -2.11 10.95 -72.81
CA VAL A 371 -1.38 12.22 -72.71
C VAL A 371 -2.26 13.24 -71.99
N PHE A 372 -1.81 13.68 -70.82
CA PHE A 372 -2.56 14.64 -70.03
C PHE A 372 -2.69 15.99 -70.75
N SER A 373 -3.93 16.41 -70.98
CA SER A 373 -4.32 17.71 -71.52
C SER A 373 -4.48 18.77 -70.42
N TYR A 374 -4.73 18.34 -69.18
CA TYR A 374 -4.84 19.23 -68.03
C TYR A 374 -4.38 18.53 -66.75
N LEU A 375 -3.74 19.29 -65.85
CA LEU A 375 -3.36 18.85 -64.52
C LEU A 375 -3.39 20.04 -63.55
N SER A 376 -4.06 19.88 -62.41
CA SER A 376 -4.22 20.98 -61.46
C SER A 376 -2.90 21.29 -60.70
N PRO A 377 -2.63 22.56 -60.35
CA PRO A 377 -1.42 22.93 -59.61
C PRO A 377 -1.25 22.24 -58.24
N SER A 378 -2.35 21.79 -57.64
CA SER A 378 -2.43 21.05 -56.37
C SER A 378 -1.50 19.84 -56.32
N ILE A 379 -1.16 19.25 -57.47
CA ILE A 379 -0.20 18.14 -57.54
C ILE A 379 1.18 18.51 -56.99
N THR A 380 1.58 19.78 -57.12
CA THR A 380 2.86 20.26 -56.59
C THR A 380 2.85 20.27 -55.07
N THR A 381 1.70 20.56 -54.45
CA THR A 381 1.55 20.53 -53.00
C THR A 381 1.46 19.10 -52.47
N ILE A 382 0.70 18.24 -53.14
CA ILE A 382 0.39 16.88 -52.69
C ILE A 382 1.56 15.91 -52.93
N LEU A 383 2.17 15.94 -54.11
CA LEU A 383 3.24 15.01 -54.51
C LEU A 383 4.62 15.67 -54.65
N GLY A 384 4.72 17.01 -54.59
CA GLY A 384 5.99 17.72 -54.68
C GLY A 384 6.54 17.91 -56.10
N TYR A 385 5.96 17.26 -57.12
CA TYR A 385 6.37 17.40 -58.51
C TYR A 385 5.75 18.65 -59.15
N SER A 386 6.53 19.38 -59.94
CA SER A 386 5.95 20.39 -60.83
C SER A 386 5.09 19.72 -61.91
N ILE A 387 4.10 20.45 -62.44
CA ILE A 387 3.23 19.94 -63.51
C ILE A 387 4.06 19.37 -64.67
N THR A 388 5.07 20.11 -65.13
CA THR A 388 5.92 19.66 -66.24
C THR A 388 6.73 18.40 -65.93
N GLU A 389 7.20 18.24 -64.69
CA GLU A 389 7.92 17.04 -64.26
C GLU A 389 6.99 15.83 -64.22
N PHE A 390 5.79 15.99 -63.64
CA PHE A 390 4.81 14.92 -63.49
C PHE A 390 4.32 14.41 -64.84
N LEU A 391 4.03 15.33 -65.76
CA LEU A 391 3.53 15.02 -67.10
C LEU A 391 4.49 14.20 -67.96
N GLN A 392 5.80 14.33 -67.75
CA GLN A 392 6.80 13.63 -68.56
C GLN A 392 7.09 12.21 -68.09
N HIS A 393 6.86 11.91 -66.81
CA HIS A 393 7.34 10.67 -66.18
C HIS A 393 6.32 10.02 -65.23
N TYR A 394 5.02 10.30 -65.36
CA TYR A 394 3.97 9.80 -64.46
C TYR A 394 4.07 8.29 -64.14
N SER A 395 4.27 7.47 -65.17
CA SER A 395 4.39 6.01 -65.04
C SER A 395 5.57 5.55 -64.18
N THR A 396 6.60 6.39 -64.01
CA THR A 396 7.78 6.10 -63.18
C THR A 396 7.57 6.41 -61.69
N TYR A 397 6.50 7.13 -61.33
CA TYR A 397 6.18 7.47 -59.95
C TYR A 397 5.23 6.48 -59.27
N GLN A 398 4.73 5.49 -60.02
CA GLN A 398 3.94 4.39 -59.47
C GLN A 398 4.83 3.44 -58.68
N THR A 399 4.34 2.96 -57.53
CA THR A 399 5.00 1.89 -56.78
C THR A 399 4.63 0.51 -57.33
N ASP A 400 5.31 -0.54 -56.86
CA ASP A 400 4.95 -1.95 -57.16
C ASP A 400 3.69 -2.44 -56.43
N HIS A 401 2.85 -1.53 -55.90
CA HIS A 401 1.65 -1.90 -55.15
C HIS A 401 0.66 -2.68 -56.04
N PRO A 402 0.06 -3.79 -55.57
CA PRO A 402 -0.84 -4.62 -56.39
C PRO A 402 -2.00 -3.85 -57.04
N ASN A 403 -2.51 -2.82 -56.37
CA ASN A 403 -3.60 -1.99 -56.91
C ASN A 403 -3.16 -1.15 -58.13
N ASN A 404 -1.87 -0.83 -58.29
CA ASN A 404 -1.37 -0.07 -59.43
C ASN A 404 -1.43 -0.90 -60.73
N ALA A 405 -1.37 -2.23 -60.63
CA ALA A 405 -1.54 -3.12 -61.79
C ALA A 405 -2.95 -3.06 -62.41
N LEU A 406 -3.93 -2.48 -61.70
CA LEU A 406 -5.31 -2.34 -62.15
C LEU A 406 -5.55 -1.04 -62.96
N ILE A 407 -4.61 -0.10 -62.94
CA ILE A 407 -4.77 1.23 -63.56
C ILE A 407 -5.07 1.06 -65.06
N ASP A 408 -4.25 0.30 -65.79
CA ASP A 408 -4.42 0.11 -67.24
C ASP A 408 -5.75 -0.55 -67.62
N ASP A 409 -6.28 -1.47 -66.80
CA ASP A 409 -7.59 -2.10 -67.01
C ASP A 409 -8.72 -1.09 -66.79
N TYR A 410 -8.65 -0.35 -65.68
CA TYR A 410 -9.64 0.65 -65.34
C TYR A 410 -9.68 1.80 -66.34
N THR A 411 -8.53 2.31 -66.78
CA THR A 411 -8.44 3.33 -67.84
C THR A 411 -9.08 2.82 -69.14
N LYS A 412 -8.79 1.58 -69.58
CA LYS A 412 -9.40 1.02 -70.80
C LYS A 412 -10.91 0.87 -70.70
N ARG A 413 -11.41 0.38 -69.56
CA ARG A 413 -12.85 0.22 -69.34
C ARG A 413 -13.57 1.57 -69.24
N CYS A 414 -12.93 2.56 -68.61
CA CYS A 414 -13.41 3.93 -68.56
C CYS A 414 -13.53 4.54 -69.97
N LEU A 415 -12.50 4.40 -70.82
CA LEU A 415 -12.53 4.83 -72.22
C LEU A 415 -13.62 4.14 -73.06
N ASN A 416 -14.00 2.91 -72.71
CA ASN A 416 -15.12 2.19 -73.34
C ASN A 416 -16.50 2.64 -72.83
N GLY A 417 -16.55 3.65 -71.95
CA GLY A 417 -17.78 4.20 -71.41
C GLY A 417 -18.32 3.46 -70.17
N GLU A 418 -17.55 2.54 -69.60
CA GLU A 418 -17.94 1.88 -68.34
C GLU A 418 -17.74 2.82 -67.15
N LYS A 419 -18.66 2.73 -66.19
CA LYS A 419 -18.53 3.44 -64.91
C LYS A 419 -17.63 2.66 -63.95
N ILE A 420 -16.44 3.18 -63.70
CA ILE A 420 -15.47 2.58 -62.78
C ILE A 420 -15.73 3.07 -61.35
N PRO A 421 -15.75 2.19 -60.33
CA PRO A 421 -15.77 2.62 -58.94
C PRO A 421 -14.47 3.36 -58.59
N ALA A 422 -14.49 4.17 -57.52
CA ALA A 422 -13.25 4.74 -57.01
C ALA A 422 -12.25 3.62 -56.66
N TYR A 423 -10.99 3.81 -57.02
CA TYR A 423 -9.94 2.83 -56.83
C TYR A 423 -8.66 3.49 -56.31
N GLU A 424 -7.82 2.72 -55.64
CA GLU A 424 -6.65 3.26 -54.94
C GLU A 424 -5.37 3.05 -55.74
N VAL A 425 -4.52 4.08 -55.78
CA VAL A 425 -3.21 4.08 -56.42
C VAL A 425 -2.16 4.50 -55.39
N GLU A 426 -1.03 3.81 -55.34
CA GLU A 426 0.11 4.21 -54.51
C GLU A 426 1.20 4.86 -55.36
N LEU A 427 1.54 6.12 -55.06
CA LEU A 427 2.55 6.90 -55.77
C LEU A 427 3.71 7.29 -54.83
N PHE A 428 4.91 7.48 -55.37
CA PHE A 428 6.02 8.12 -54.66
C PHE A 428 5.93 9.64 -54.80
N ASP A 429 5.94 10.37 -53.68
CA ASP A 429 6.18 11.81 -53.69
C ASP A 429 7.65 12.14 -54.03
N LYS A 430 7.96 13.42 -54.30
CA LYS A 430 9.30 13.88 -54.68
C LYS A 430 10.37 13.59 -53.62
N GLN A 431 9.98 13.34 -52.37
CA GLN A 431 10.88 12.97 -51.27
C GLN A 431 11.04 11.44 -51.13
N GLY A 432 10.35 10.65 -51.95
CA GLY A 432 10.39 9.19 -51.94
C GLY A 432 9.42 8.53 -50.95
N ASN A 433 8.51 9.29 -50.33
CA ASN A 433 7.49 8.71 -49.46
C ASN A 433 6.32 8.18 -50.30
N LYS A 434 5.68 7.14 -49.79
CA LYS A 434 4.48 6.56 -50.40
C LYS A 434 3.24 7.39 -50.06
N ARG A 435 2.43 7.68 -51.07
CA ARG A 435 1.16 8.39 -50.97
C ARG A 435 0.04 7.50 -51.50
N CYS A 436 -1.02 7.33 -50.72
CA CYS A 436 -2.19 6.56 -51.09
C CYS A 436 -3.24 7.51 -51.66
N ILE A 437 -3.48 7.39 -52.97
CA ILE A 437 -4.35 8.27 -53.74
C ILE A 437 -5.60 7.50 -54.14
N GLU A 438 -6.77 7.94 -53.69
CA GLU A 438 -8.05 7.43 -54.19
C GLU A 438 -8.41 8.18 -55.48
N VAL A 439 -8.59 7.44 -56.58
CA VAL A 439 -8.83 7.96 -57.92
C VAL A 439 -10.26 7.64 -58.34
N LEU A 440 -10.94 8.65 -58.88
CA LEU A 440 -12.22 8.50 -59.56
C LEU A 440 -12.13 9.10 -60.95
N GLU A 441 -12.37 8.27 -61.96
CA GLU A 441 -12.29 8.65 -63.38
C GLU A 441 -13.66 8.65 -64.05
N SER A 442 -13.82 9.50 -65.08
CA SER A 442 -15.00 9.54 -65.93
C SER A 442 -14.61 9.84 -67.39
N PRO A 443 -15.25 9.19 -68.37
CA PRO A 443 -14.96 9.42 -69.78
C PRO A 443 -15.49 10.78 -70.23
N VAL A 444 -14.69 11.49 -71.02
CA VAL A 444 -15.04 12.77 -71.64
C VAL A 444 -15.46 12.51 -73.08
N TYR A 445 -16.59 13.08 -73.51
CA TYR A 445 -17.13 12.92 -74.86
C TYR A 445 -17.12 14.26 -75.61
N ASN A 446 -16.90 14.21 -76.92
CA ASN A 446 -17.10 15.37 -77.80
C ASN A 446 -18.58 15.56 -78.15
N ASP A 447 -18.89 16.66 -78.84
CA ASP A 447 -20.26 17.00 -79.28
C ASP A 447 -20.89 15.95 -80.23
N ALA A 448 -20.08 15.09 -80.85
CA ALA A 448 -20.54 13.98 -81.69
C ALA A 448 -20.80 12.69 -80.88
N GLY A 449 -20.66 12.72 -79.55
CA GLY A 449 -20.86 11.58 -78.66
C GLY A 449 -19.72 10.56 -78.66
N GLN A 450 -18.57 10.89 -79.24
CA GLN A 450 -17.38 10.03 -79.24
C GLN A 450 -16.52 10.34 -78.01
N CYS A 451 -16.03 9.30 -77.32
CA CYS A 451 -15.09 9.49 -76.22
C CYS A 451 -13.79 10.09 -76.77
N ILE A 452 -13.29 11.13 -76.12
CA ILE A 452 -12.08 11.88 -76.49
C ILE A 452 -11.01 11.88 -75.39
N GLY A 453 -11.27 11.21 -74.26
CA GLY A 453 -10.33 11.15 -73.14
C GLY A 453 -11.01 10.82 -71.81
N ILE A 454 -10.27 11.00 -70.72
CA ILE A 454 -10.74 10.81 -69.34
C ILE A 454 -10.49 12.09 -68.55
N GLU A 455 -11.43 12.43 -67.68
CA GLU A 455 -11.21 13.35 -66.57
C GLU A 455 -11.19 12.58 -65.25
N GLY A 456 -10.30 12.97 -64.34
CA GLY A 456 -10.08 12.29 -63.08
C GLY A 456 -9.96 13.25 -61.90
N ILE A 457 -10.45 12.80 -60.75
CA ILE A 457 -10.25 13.43 -59.44
C ILE A 457 -9.45 12.45 -58.59
N ALA A 458 -8.37 12.94 -57.97
CA ALA A 458 -7.50 12.18 -57.11
C ALA A 458 -7.45 12.79 -55.71
N HIS A 459 -7.66 11.98 -54.67
CA HIS A 459 -7.72 12.39 -53.26
C HIS A 459 -6.61 11.71 -52.45
N ASP A 460 -5.78 12.49 -51.74
CA ASP A 460 -4.78 11.94 -50.83
C ASP A 460 -5.44 11.44 -49.53
N ILE A 461 -5.58 10.12 -49.42
CA ILE A 461 -6.15 9.44 -48.24
C ILE A 461 -5.08 8.91 -47.29
N THR A 462 -3.82 9.32 -47.44
CA THR A 462 -2.68 8.80 -46.67
C THR A 462 -2.88 8.97 -45.16
N LEU A 463 -3.23 10.18 -44.69
CA LEU A 463 -3.45 10.46 -43.26
C LEU A 463 -4.66 9.70 -42.69
N LEU A 464 -5.72 9.54 -43.51
CA LEU A 464 -6.92 8.80 -43.11
C LEU A 464 -6.60 7.32 -42.85
N LYS A 465 -5.84 6.69 -43.75
CA LYS A 465 -5.40 5.30 -43.56
C LYS A 465 -4.47 5.14 -42.37
N GLN A 466 -3.47 6.02 -42.21
CA GLN A 466 -2.57 6.00 -41.05
C GLN A 466 -3.32 6.11 -39.71
N ALA A 467 -4.33 6.98 -39.64
CA ALA A 467 -5.17 7.13 -38.44
C ALA A 467 -6.03 5.88 -38.18
N GLN A 468 -6.60 5.28 -39.23
CA GLN A 468 -7.39 4.05 -39.11
C GLN A 468 -6.55 2.87 -38.65
N ASP A 469 -5.34 2.72 -39.20
CA ASP A 469 -4.38 1.69 -38.79
C ASP A 469 -3.93 1.89 -37.34
N ARG A 470 -3.69 3.14 -36.92
CA ARG A 470 -3.32 3.46 -35.54
C ARG A 470 -4.45 3.15 -34.55
N LEU A 471 -5.70 3.47 -34.88
CA LEU A 471 -6.85 3.14 -34.05
C LEU A 471 -7.06 1.62 -33.93
N SER A 472 -6.88 0.89 -35.03
CA SER A 472 -6.91 -0.57 -35.03
C SER A 472 -5.83 -1.13 -34.10
N TRP A 473 -4.60 -0.61 -34.20
CA TRP A 473 -3.46 -1.01 -33.37
C TRP A 473 -3.71 -0.78 -31.86
N LEU A 474 -4.19 0.41 -31.46
CA LEU A 474 -4.49 0.73 -30.05
C LEU A 474 -5.57 -0.15 -29.42
N SER A 475 -6.42 -0.80 -30.22
CA SER A 475 -7.43 -1.72 -29.70
C SER A 475 -6.86 -3.07 -29.25
N TYR A 476 -5.66 -3.43 -29.71
CA TYR A 476 -5.01 -4.73 -29.48
C TYR A 476 -3.67 -4.65 -28.74
N TYR A 477 -3.00 -3.49 -28.73
CA TYR A 477 -1.69 -3.31 -28.13
C TYR A 477 -1.71 -2.29 -26.97
N ASP A 478 -0.80 -2.46 -26.02
CA ASP A 478 -0.55 -1.51 -24.93
C ASP A 478 0.24 -0.32 -25.47
N ASP A 479 -0.27 0.90 -25.30
CA ASP A 479 0.33 2.11 -25.88
C ASP A 479 1.71 2.43 -25.30
N LEU A 480 1.96 2.06 -24.04
CA LEU A 480 3.23 2.33 -23.38
C LEU A 480 4.33 1.36 -23.79
N THR A 481 4.04 0.06 -23.78
CA THR A 481 5.04 -1.00 -23.97
C THR A 481 5.07 -1.59 -25.37
N GLY A 482 4.03 -1.38 -26.18
CA GLY A 482 3.90 -1.99 -27.51
C GLY A 482 3.56 -3.49 -27.50
N LEU A 483 3.45 -4.12 -26.33
CA LEU A 483 3.04 -5.51 -26.18
C LEU A 483 1.54 -5.69 -26.45
N ALA A 484 1.09 -6.94 -26.58
CA ALA A 484 -0.33 -7.24 -26.61
C ALA A 484 -1.01 -6.72 -25.32
N ASN A 485 -2.17 -6.09 -25.47
CA ASN A 485 -2.99 -5.72 -24.32
C ASN A 485 -3.79 -6.94 -23.82
N ARG A 486 -4.48 -6.77 -22.69
CA ARG A 486 -5.31 -7.83 -22.09
C ARG A 486 -6.34 -8.44 -23.05
N ARG A 487 -6.93 -7.65 -23.96
CA ARG A 487 -7.93 -8.13 -24.92
C ARG A 487 -7.31 -9.05 -25.95
N LEU A 488 -6.21 -8.64 -26.59
CA LEU A 488 -5.50 -9.48 -27.57
C LEU A 488 -4.94 -10.74 -26.91
N PHE A 489 -4.38 -10.61 -25.70
CA PHE A 489 -3.89 -11.74 -24.92
C PHE A 489 -4.96 -12.82 -24.70
N LEU A 490 -6.15 -12.44 -24.21
CA LEU A 490 -7.23 -13.41 -23.94
C LEU A 490 -7.69 -14.10 -25.23
N ASP A 491 -7.90 -13.34 -26.31
CA ASP A 491 -8.31 -13.88 -27.61
C ASP A 491 -7.28 -14.89 -28.15
N ARG A 492 -5.99 -14.53 -28.12
CA ARG A 492 -4.90 -15.42 -28.56
C ARG A 492 -4.74 -16.63 -27.65
N PHE A 493 -4.94 -16.48 -26.35
CA PHE A 493 -4.83 -17.60 -25.43
C PHE A 493 -5.95 -18.63 -25.64
N GLU A 494 -7.18 -18.17 -25.83
CA GLU A 494 -8.30 -19.05 -26.18
C GLU A 494 -8.02 -19.81 -27.49
N GLN A 495 -7.57 -19.11 -28.54
CA GLN A 495 -7.19 -19.74 -29.81
C GLN A 495 -6.08 -20.78 -29.64
N THR A 496 -5.05 -20.46 -28.84
CA THR A 496 -3.92 -21.37 -28.58
C THR A 496 -4.38 -22.63 -27.87
N LEU A 497 -5.25 -22.53 -26.85
CA LEU A 497 -5.78 -23.70 -26.14
C LEU A 497 -6.66 -24.58 -27.03
N ILE A 498 -7.45 -23.98 -27.94
CA ILE A 498 -8.27 -24.73 -28.91
C ILE A 498 -7.36 -25.55 -29.83
N LEU A 499 -6.26 -24.96 -30.32
CA LEU A 499 -5.28 -25.66 -31.16
C LEU A 499 -4.54 -26.75 -30.38
N ALA A 500 -4.05 -26.44 -29.18
CA ALA A 500 -3.37 -27.37 -28.31
C ALA A 500 -4.24 -28.59 -27.98
N HIS A 501 -5.53 -28.37 -27.69
CA HIS A 501 -6.49 -29.45 -27.46
C HIS A 501 -6.64 -30.39 -28.66
N ARG A 502 -6.75 -29.82 -29.88
CA ARG A 502 -6.89 -30.60 -31.11
C ARG A 502 -5.64 -31.42 -31.43
N HIS A 503 -4.46 -30.88 -31.16
CA HIS A 503 -3.18 -31.51 -31.47
C HIS A 503 -2.59 -32.30 -30.29
N THR A 504 -3.28 -32.36 -29.14
CA THR A 504 -2.81 -32.98 -27.90
C THR A 504 -1.46 -32.44 -27.41
N ASN A 505 -1.20 -31.15 -27.67
CA ASN A 505 0.01 -30.46 -27.26
C ASN A 505 -0.19 -29.75 -25.91
N SER A 506 0.90 -29.53 -25.20
CA SER A 506 0.90 -28.70 -24.00
C SER A 506 1.08 -27.22 -24.34
N THR A 507 0.64 -26.34 -23.44
CA THR A 507 0.86 -24.89 -23.56
C THR A 507 1.18 -24.35 -22.18
N ALA A 508 2.26 -23.58 -22.07
CA ALA A 508 2.64 -22.96 -20.81
C ALA A 508 2.16 -21.50 -20.76
N LEU A 509 1.65 -21.10 -19.62
CA LEU A 509 1.35 -19.72 -19.26
C LEU A 509 2.31 -19.29 -18.15
N LEU A 510 3.03 -18.20 -18.39
CA LEU A 510 3.82 -17.53 -17.36
C LEU A 510 3.12 -16.22 -16.96
N PHE A 511 2.98 -15.99 -15.66
CA PHE A 511 2.45 -14.75 -15.09
C PHE A 511 3.54 -14.09 -14.26
N LEU A 512 3.85 -12.83 -14.54
CA LEU A 512 5.03 -12.13 -14.03
C LEU A 512 4.64 -10.83 -13.34
N ASP A 513 5.23 -10.59 -12.16
CA ASP A 513 5.12 -9.33 -11.40
C ASP A 513 6.52 -8.78 -11.10
N ILE A 514 6.71 -7.48 -11.32
CA ILE A 514 7.97 -6.78 -11.03
C ILE A 514 8.07 -6.51 -9.52
N ASN A 515 9.05 -7.12 -8.86
CA ASN A 515 9.22 -6.97 -7.42
C ASN A 515 9.58 -5.53 -7.05
N ARG A 516 8.85 -4.98 -6.07
CA ARG A 516 9.05 -3.62 -5.52
C ARG A 516 8.82 -2.50 -6.53
N PHE A 517 8.09 -2.71 -7.63
CA PHE A 517 7.76 -1.66 -8.60
C PHE A 517 7.12 -0.43 -7.96
N LYS A 518 6.25 -0.61 -6.95
CA LYS A 518 5.67 0.51 -6.19
C LYS A 518 6.73 1.43 -5.55
N ILE A 519 7.83 0.88 -5.04
CA ILE A 519 8.94 1.66 -4.46
C ILE A 519 9.62 2.52 -5.53
N VAL A 520 9.72 2.02 -6.76
CA VAL A 520 10.24 2.79 -7.91
C VAL A 520 9.34 4.00 -8.17
N ASN A 521 8.01 3.78 -8.24
CA ASN A 521 7.06 4.88 -8.43
C ASN A 521 7.07 5.89 -7.28
N ASP A 522 7.08 5.41 -6.03
CA ASP A 522 6.99 6.25 -4.83
C ASP A 522 8.27 7.08 -4.63
N ASN A 523 9.45 6.54 -4.99
CA ASN A 523 10.74 7.21 -4.78
C ASN A 523 11.24 8.01 -6.00
N LEU A 524 10.98 7.53 -7.23
CA LEU A 524 11.53 8.09 -8.47
C LEU A 524 10.45 8.69 -9.39
N GLY A 525 9.17 8.51 -9.05
CA GLY A 525 8.03 9.04 -9.80
C GLY A 525 7.55 8.13 -10.94
N HIS A 526 6.33 8.40 -11.43
CA HIS A 526 5.68 7.58 -12.44
C HIS A 526 6.42 7.51 -13.79
N ALA A 527 7.10 8.59 -14.20
CA ALA A 527 7.88 8.58 -15.44
C ALA A 527 9.04 7.56 -15.39
N ALA A 528 9.67 7.37 -14.22
CA ALA A 528 10.69 6.34 -14.04
C ALA A 528 10.07 4.93 -14.07
N GLY A 529 8.88 4.77 -13.49
CA GLY A 529 8.10 3.53 -13.59
C GLY A 529 7.76 3.18 -15.04
N ASP A 530 7.37 4.16 -15.85
CA ASP A 530 7.04 3.97 -17.27
C ASP A 530 8.24 3.45 -18.08
N GLU A 531 9.44 4.00 -17.84
CA GLU A 531 10.67 3.52 -18.48
C GLU A 531 11.07 2.11 -18.01
N VAL A 532 10.86 1.78 -16.73
CA VAL A 532 11.04 0.40 -16.24
C VAL A 532 10.11 -0.57 -16.98
N LEU A 533 8.86 -0.18 -17.21
CA LEU A 533 7.89 -1.02 -17.91
C LEU A 533 8.26 -1.23 -19.39
N LYS A 534 8.71 -0.18 -20.07
CA LYS A 534 9.21 -0.25 -21.45
C LYS A 534 10.44 -1.16 -21.56
N GLU A 535 11.42 -0.97 -20.69
CA GLU A 535 12.64 -1.77 -20.68
C GLU A 535 12.35 -3.24 -20.35
N THR A 536 11.41 -3.49 -19.43
CA THR A 536 10.95 -4.85 -19.12
C THR A 536 10.32 -5.50 -20.35
N ALA A 537 9.44 -4.79 -21.06
CA ALA A 537 8.83 -5.29 -22.29
C ALA A 537 9.87 -5.62 -23.37
N ASN A 538 10.86 -4.74 -23.58
CA ASN A 538 11.94 -4.99 -24.53
C ASN A 538 12.73 -6.25 -24.19
N ARG A 539 13.07 -6.43 -22.90
CA ARG A 539 13.79 -7.64 -22.43
C ARG A 539 12.98 -8.91 -22.66
N LEU A 540 11.67 -8.88 -22.37
CA LEU A 540 10.79 -10.02 -22.64
C LEU A 540 10.80 -10.40 -24.12
N LEU A 541 10.70 -9.44 -25.03
CA LEU A 541 10.69 -9.71 -26.48
C LEU A 541 11.98 -10.35 -27.00
N THR A 542 13.14 -10.09 -26.36
CA THR A 542 14.41 -10.71 -26.77
C THR A 542 14.49 -12.21 -26.49
N ASP A 543 13.64 -12.73 -25.60
CA ASP A 543 13.72 -14.12 -25.15
C ASP A 543 12.78 -15.09 -25.84
N LEU A 544 11.81 -14.54 -26.55
CA LEU A 544 10.64 -15.24 -27.07
C LEU A 544 10.82 -15.63 -28.52
N ARG A 545 10.20 -16.75 -28.90
CA ARG A 545 10.10 -17.21 -30.29
C ARG A 545 8.97 -16.47 -31.00
N ASP A 546 8.95 -16.52 -32.33
CA ASP A 546 7.88 -15.94 -33.13
C ASP A 546 6.48 -16.53 -32.82
N SER A 547 6.44 -17.76 -32.28
CA SER A 547 5.21 -18.43 -31.83
C SER A 547 4.71 -17.95 -30.47
N ASP A 548 5.57 -17.32 -29.68
CA ASP A 548 5.28 -16.96 -28.30
C ASP A 548 4.60 -15.58 -28.25
N LEU A 549 3.76 -15.35 -27.24
CA LEU A 549 3.08 -14.06 -27.08
C LEU A 549 3.40 -13.44 -25.72
N ALA A 550 3.97 -12.24 -25.72
CA ALA A 550 4.07 -11.39 -24.55
C ALA A 550 2.94 -10.36 -24.50
N ALA A 551 2.36 -10.19 -23.32
CA ALA A 551 1.31 -9.22 -23.07
C ALA A 551 1.49 -8.50 -21.73
N ARG A 552 1.06 -7.24 -21.67
CA ARG A 552 0.93 -6.49 -20.42
C ARG A 552 -0.55 -6.42 -20.07
N VAL A 553 -0.93 -7.05 -18.96
CA VAL A 553 -2.34 -7.20 -18.57
C VAL A 553 -2.82 -6.04 -17.69
N GLY A 554 -1.91 -5.34 -17.01
CA GLY A 554 -2.16 -4.12 -16.25
C GLY A 554 -1.01 -3.81 -15.28
N GLY A 555 -0.84 -2.53 -14.89
CA GLY A 555 0.17 -2.16 -13.88
C GLY A 555 1.58 -2.63 -14.23
N ASP A 556 2.17 -3.40 -13.32
CA ASP A 556 3.46 -4.10 -13.39
C ASP A 556 3.35 -5.60 -13.71
N GLU A 557 2.18 -6.05 -14.18
CA GLU A 557 1.89 -7.44 -14.50
C GLU A 557 2.07 -7.73 -16.00
N PHE A 558 2.88 -8.75 -16.29
CA PHE A 558 3.14 -9.26 -17.63
C PHE A 558 2.76 -10.73 -17.72
N THR A 559 2.40 -11.18 -18.92
CA THR A 559 2.04 -12.58 -19.18
C THR A 559 2.70 -13.07 -20.46
N LEU A 560 3.12 -14.33 -20.48
CA LEU A 560 3.68 -15.00 -21.64
C LEU A 560 2.87 -16.25 -21.96
N ILE A 561 2.48 -16.42 -23.23
CA ILE A 561 1.91 -17.65 -23.76
C ILE A 561 3.00 -18.35 -24.55
N LEU A 562 3.29 -19.60 -24.19
CA LEU A 562 4.28 -20.44 -24.86
C LEU A 562 3.54 -21.68 -25.42
N PRO A 563 3.13 -21.66 -26.70
CA PRO A 563 2.55 -22.83 -27.36
C PRO A 563 3.55 -23.99 -27.42
N ASP A 564 3.05 -25.22 -27.51
CA ASP A 564 3.84 -26.45 -27.67
C ASP A 564 5.01 -26.56 -26.66
N THR A 565 4.75 -26.16 -25.41
CA THR A 565 5.74 -26.04 -24.35
C THR A 565 5.28 -26.83 -23.13
N ASP A 566 6.12 -27.73 -22.63
CA ASP A 566 5.90 -28.52 -21.42
C ASP A 566 6.51 -27.82 -20.18
N ALA A 567 6.41 -28.46 -19.01
CA ALA A 567 6.90 -27.88 -17.76
C ALA A 567 8.42 -27.60 -17.78
N ASP A 568 9.22 -28.54 -18.28
CA ASP A 568 10.68 -28.41 -18.32
C ASP A 568 11.11 -27.27 -19.26
N ALA A 569 10.50 -27.17 -20.45
CA ALA A 569 10.76 -26.09 -21.38
C ALA A 569 10.29 -24.73 -20.82
N ALA A 570 9.14 -24.68 -20.14
CA ALA A 570 8.64 -23.47 -19.50
C ALA A 570 9.58 -22.98 -18.38
N GLU A 571 10.16 -23.90 -17.60
CA GLU A 571 11.14 -23.58 -16.57
C GLU A 571 12.40 -22.93 -17.16
N ILE A 572 12.89 -23.45 -18.29
CA ILE A 572 14.04 -22.89 -19.00
C ILE A 572 13.76 -21.45 -19.44
N VAL A 573 12.57 -21.20 -20.03
CA VAL A 573 12.16 -19.85 -20.46
C VAL A 573 12.05 -18.92 -19.26
N ALA A 574 11.42 -19.35 -18.16
CA ALA A 574 11.29 -18.55 -16.95
C ALA A 574 12.65 -18.15 -16.36
N LYS A 575 13.61 -19.09 -16.30
CA LYS A 575 14.99 -18.80 -15.86
C LYS A 575 15.68 -17.79 -16.76
N LYS A 576 15.53 -17.92 -18.08
CA LYS A 576 16.12 -17.01 -19.06
C LYS A 576 15.58 -15.59 -18.90
N VAL A 577 14.25 -15.46 -18.80
CA VAL A 577 13.57 -14.18 -18.54
C VAL A 577 14.06 -13.55 -17.24
N LEU A 578 14.10 -14.30 -16.13
CA LEU A 578 14.59 -13.79 -14.85
C LEU A 578 16.03 -13.28 -14.93
N GLN A 579 16.92 -14.02 -15.61
CA GLN A 579 18.31 -13.60 -15.79
C GLN A 579 18.43 -12.27 -16.55
N HIS A 580 17.58 -12.05 -17.56
CA HIS A 580 17.57 -10.80 -18.29
C HIS A 580 16.93 -9.65 -17.52
N LEU A 581 15.89 -9.90 -16.73
CA LEU A 581 15.30 -8.87 -15.87
C LEU A 581 16.23 -8.44 -14.73
N LEU A 582 17.09 -9.32 -14.24
CA LEU A 582 18.12 -9.00 -13.24
C LEU A 582 19.27 -8.11 -13.77
N LYS A 583 19.35 -7.83 -15.08
CA LYS A 583 20.31 -6.84 -15.60
C LYS A 583 19.96 -5.44 -15.06
N PRO A 584 20.95 -4.57 -14.76
CA PRO A 584 20.65 -3.23 -14.26
C PRO A 584 19.75 -2.43 -15.23
N TYR A 585 18.74 -1.76 -14.69
CA TYR A 585 17.96 -0.73 -15.36
C TYR A 585 18.73 0.58 -15.25
N THR A 586 18.90 1.30 -16.37
CA THR A 586 19.61 2.59 -16.39
C THR A 586 18.60 3.72 -16.58
N LEU A 587 18.47 4.57 -15.57
CA LEU A 587 17.53 5.70 -15.53
C LEU A 587 18.24 6.94 -15.03
N ASN A 588 18.27 8.02 -15.83
CA ASN A 588 18.97 9.27 -15.50
C ASN A 588 20.40 9.05 -14.98
N GLU A 589 21.17 8.19 -15.66
CA GLU A 589 22.55 7.80 -15.30
C GLU A 589 22.70 6.98 -14.00
N GLN A 590 21.61 6.66 -13.31
CA GLN A 590 21.60 5.75 -12.16
C GLN A 590 21.25 4.33 -12.58
N GLN A 591 21.92 3.35 -11.98
CA GLN A 591 21.67 1.93 -12.21
C GLN A 591 21.06 1.26 -10.99
N PHE A 592 19.98 0.51 -11.20
CA PHE A 592 19.38 -0.32 -10.16
C PHE A 592 18.90 -1.65 -10.72
N ILE A 593 18.81 -2.65 -9.87
CA ILE A 593 18.39 -4.00 -10.25
C ILE A 593 16.99 -4.24 -9.70
N LEU A 594 16.08 -4.69 -10.56
CA LEU A 594 14.75 -5.15 -10.17
C LEU A 594 14.69 -6.66 -10.34
N GLY A 595 14.11 -7.34 -9.36
CA GLY A 595 13.73 -8.74 -9.50
C GLY A 595 12.32 -8.86 -10.08
N ALA A 596 11.96 -10.05 -10.51
CA ALA A 596 10.59 -10.39 -10.84
C ALA A 596 10.22 -11.72 -10.16
N SER A 597 8.92 -11.94 -9.98
CA SER A 597 8.36 -13.21 -9.53
C SER A 597 7.51 -13.78 -10.67
N ILE A 598 7.74 -15.04 -11.04
CA ILE A 598 7.05 -15.71 -12.17
C ILE A 598 6.27 -16.92 -11.68
N GLY A 599 4.98 -16.97 -11.97
CA GLY A 599 4.16 -18.16 -11.79
C GLY A 599 3.94 -18.88 -13.10
N ILE A 600 4.02 -20.22 -13.08
CA ILE A 600 3.91 -21.04 -14.28
C ILE A 600 2.70 -21.98 -14.13
N ALA A 601 1.86 -22.03 -15.16
CA ALA A 601 0.77 -23.00 -15.29
C ALA A 601 0.82 -23.69 -16.66
N ILE A 602 0.58 -25.00 -16.68
CA ILE A 602 0.68 -25.86 -17.85
C ILE A 602 -0.71 -26.39 -18.24
N TYR A 603 -1.13 -26.14 -19.47
CA TYR A 603 -2.26 -26.84 -20.08
C TYR A 603 -1.81 -28.21 -20.60
N PRO A 604 -2.59 -29.29 -20.39
CA PRO A 604 -3.86 -29.34 -19.66
C PRO A 604 -3.74 -29.72 -18.18
N SER A 605 -2.53 -29.92 -17.63
CA SER A 605 -2.34 -30.47 -16.27
C SER A 605 -2.92 -29.58 -15.17
N ASP A 606 -2.77 -28.26 -15.31
CA ASP A 606 -3.11 -27.29 -14.27
C ASP A 606 -4.49 -26.65 -14.54
N GLY A 607 -5.07 -26.88 -15.72
CA GLY A 607 -6.39 -26.38 -16.08
C GLY A 607 -6.73 -26.65 -17.53
N ASN A 608 -8.02 -26.71 -17.82
CA ASN A 608 -8.55 -26.98 -19.16
C ASN A 608 -9.14 -25.75 -19.87
N ASN A 609 -9.05 -24.57 -19.26
CA ASN A 609 -9.58 -23.33 -19.79
C ASN A 609 -8.72 -22.14 -19.33
N VAL A 610 -8.81 -21.02 -20.08
CA VAL A 610 -8.04 -19.80 -19.83
C VAL A 610 -8.18 -19.28 -18.40
N LYS A 611 -9.40 -19.26 -17.86
CA LYS A 611 -9.67 -18.71 -16.52
C LYS A 611 -8.95 -19.52 -15.44
N THR A 612 -9.02 -20.85 -15.50
CA THR A 612 -8.34 -21.72 -14.55
C THR A 612 -6.83 -21.56 -14.65
N LEU A 613 -6.25 -21.58 -15.85
CA LEU A 613 -4.80 -21.44 -16.03
C LEU A 613 -4.28 -20.09 -15.55
N LEU A 614 -5.00 -18.99 -15.82
CA LEU A 614 -4.68 -17.67 -15.28
C LEU A 614 -4.65 -17.66 -13.75
N GLN A 615 -5.67 -18.25 -13.12
CA GLN A 615 -5.75 -18.35 -11.66
C GLN A 615 -4.60 -19.18 -11.07
N GLN A 616 -4.23 -20.28 -11.74
CA GLN A 616 -3.11 -21.12 -11.30
C GLN A 616 -1.78 -20.40 -11.44
N ALA A 617 -1.54 -19.74 -12.58
CA ALA A 617 -0.30 -19.00 -12.82
C ALA A 617 -0.16 -17.81 -11.85
N ASP A 618 -1.23 -17.06 -11.57
CA ASP A 618 -1.23 -15.99 -10.57
C ASP A 618 -0.94 -16.53 -9.16
N SER A 619 -1.60 -17.63 -8.77
CA SER A 619 -1.33 -18.30 -7.48
C SER A 619 0.13 -18.75 -7.39
N ALA A 620 0.68 -19.31 -8.46
CA ALA A 620 2.06 -19.75 -8.51
C ALA A 620 3.06 -18.58 -8.43
N MET A 621 2.73 -17.44 -9.05
CA MET A 621 3.53 -16.23 -8.96
C MET A 621 3.56 -15.71 -7.52
N TYR A 622 2.43 -15.76 -6.82
CA TYR A 622 2.37 -15.46 -5.39
C TYR A 622 3.22 -16.43 -4.55
N CYS A 623 3.19 -17.74 -4.85
CA CYS A 623 4.05 -18.74 -4.22
C CYS A 623 5.54 -18.36 -4.39
N ALA A 624 5.95 -17.99 -5.61
CA ALA A 624 7.31 -17.53 -5.92
C ALA A 624 7.69 -16.28 -5.11
N LYS A 625 6.81 -15.28 -5.07
CA LYS A 625 7.00 -14.01 -4.35
C LYS A 625 7.18 -14.21 -2.84
N LYS A 626 6.38 -15.08 -2.22
CA LYS A 626 6.47 -15.40 -0.78
C LYS A 626 7.74 -16.19 -0.45
N ALA A 627 8.06 -17.20 -1.26
CA ALA A 627 9.27 -18.00 -1.10
C ALA A 627 10.56 -17.21 -1.42
N LYS A 628 10.44 -15.98 -1.95
CA LYS A 628 11.53 -15.20 -2.56
C LYS A 628 12.29 -16.02 -3.60
N GLN A 629 11.56 -16.89 -4.30
CA GLN A 629 12.04 -17.67 -5.43
C GLN A 629 11.66 -16.91 -6.70
N GLY A 630 12.54 -16.89 -7.71
CA GLY A 630 12.29 -16.15 -8.94
C GLY A 630 11.09 -16.68 -9.73
N TYR A 631 10.85 -18.00 -9.69
CA TYR A 631 9.67 -18.63 -10.31
C TYR A 631 9.12 -19.77 -9.45
N ALA A 632 7.87 -20.19 -9.71
CA ALA A 632 7.30 -21.40 -9.13
C ALA A 632 6.26 -22.07 -10.06
N PHE A 633 6.19 -23.40 -9.96
CA PHE A 633 5.03 -24.20 -10.34
C PHE A 633 4.28 -24.48 -9.04
N CYS A 634 3.03 -24.04 -8.88
CA CYS A 634 2.31 -24.23 -7.63
C CYS A 634 1.25 -25.31 -7.84
N SER A 635 1.44 -26.47 -7.19
CA SER A 635 0.46 -27.57 -7.25
C SER A 635 -0.84 -27.15 -6.57
N SER A 636 -1.94 -27.80 -6.94
CA SER A 636 -3.24 -27.61 -6.28
C SER A 636 -3.16 -27.83 -4.76
N GLU A 637 -2.35 -28.78 -4.28
CA GLU A 637 -2.08 -28.98 -2.85
C GLU A 637 -1.40 -27.77 -2.18
N GLN A 638 -0.41 -27.16 -2.85
CA GLN A 638 0.31 -26.01 -2.32
C GLN A 638 -0.59 -24.75 -2.25
N ILE A 639 -1.51 -24.61 -3.20
CA ILE A 639 -2.50 -23.53 -3.24
C ILE A 639 -3.53 -23.70 -2.11
N HIS A 640 -4.00 -24.92 -1.88
CA HIS A 640 -4.85 -25.23 -0.73
C HIS A 640 -4.13 -24.98 0.60
N ALA A 641 -2.84 -25.35 0.73
CA ALA A 641 -2.05 -25.09 1.92
C ALA A 641 -1.88 -23.59 2.20
N ASN A 642 -1.61 -22.78 1.17
CA ASN A 642 -1.50 -21.32 1.33
C ASN A 642 -2.84 -20.67 1.71
N SER A 643 -3.94 -21.12 1.09
CA SER A 643 -5.29 -20.67 1.42
C SER A 643 -5.65 -21.02 2.87
N ARG A 644 -5.33 -22.24 3.29
CA ARG A 644 -5.52 -22.70 4.67
C ARG A 644 -4.71 -21.85 5.65
N ARG A 645 -3.44 -21.56 5.37
CA ARG A 645 -2.61 -20.70 6.23
C ARG A 645 -3.21 -19.30 6.43
N LEU A 646 -3.75 -18.69 5.37
CA LEU A 646 -4.38 -17.37 5.49
C LEU A 646 -5.63 -17.41 6.38
N ILE A 647 -6.46 -18.45 6.22
CA ILE A 647 -7.65 -18.66 7.07
C ILE A 647 -7.20 -18.83 8.52
N LEU A 648 -6.20 -19.66 8.78
CA LEU A 648 -5.66 -19.88 10.12
C LEU A 648 -5.09 -18.59 10.72
N GLU A 649 -4.37 -17.76 9.96
CA GLU A 649 -3.83 -16.50 10.48
C GLU A 649 -4.95 -15.54 10.93
N GLN A 650 -5.97 -15.37 10.09
CA GLN A 650 -7.11 -14.51 10.39
C GLN A 650 -7.92 -15.04 11.58
N SER A 651 -8.17 -16.34 11.62
CA SER A 651 -8.91 -16.97 12.72
C SER A 651 -8.13 -16.90 14.04
N LEU A 652 -6.80 -17.14 14.03
CA LEU A 652 -5.99 -17.05 15.24
C LEU A 652 -5.98 -15.62 15.81
N ARG A 653 -5.83 -14.60 14.95
CA ARG A 653 -5.92 -13.19 15.37
C ARG A 653 -7.30 -12.87 15.97
N LYS A 654 -8.37 -13.41 15.39
CA LYS A 654 -9.74 -13.23 15.91
C LYS A 654 -9.94 -13.94 17.26
N ALA A 655 -9.35 -15.12 17.44
CA ALA A 655 -9.38 -15.86 18.70
C ALA A 655 -8.69 -15.08 19.82
N LEU A 656 -7.48 -14.58 19.54
CA LEU A 656 -6.66 -13.84 20.51
C LEU A 656 -7.30 -12.51 20.92
N ALA A 657 -8.09 -11.86 20.04
CA ALA A 657 -8.76 -10.60 20.35
C ALA A 657 -9.92 -10.69 21.37
N GLN A 658 -10.36 -11.90 21.74
CA GLN A 658 -11.56 -12.08 22.57
C GLN A 658 -11.28 -12.19 24.09
N ASP A 659 -10.00 -12.26 24.52
CA ASP A 659 -9.60 -12.42 25.93
C ASP A 659 -10.47 -13.42 26.71
N CYS A 660 -10.77 -14.57 26.08
CA CYS A 660 -11.63 -15.61 26.62
C CYS A 660 -10.79 -16.81 27.07
N TYR A 661 -11.02 -17.29 28.29
CA TYR A 661 -10.24 -18.36 28.94
C TYR A 661 -11.11 -19.55 29.38
N THR A 662 -12.31 -19.67 28.82
CA THR A 662 -13.25 -20.75 29.19
C THR A 662 -12.93 -22.06 28.47
N GLN A 663 -13.32 -23.19 29.07
CA GLN A 663 -13.12 -24.53 28.49
C GLN A 663 -13.88 -24.78 27.18
N ASP A 664 -14.87 -23.96 26.85
CA ASP A 664 -15.64 -24.07 25.60
C ASP A 664 -15.11 -23.13 24.51
N PHE A 665 -14.08 -22.34 24.81
CA PHE A 665 -13.45 -21.44 23.84
C PHE A 665 -12.57 -22.22 22.86
N GLU A 666 -12.26 -21.62 21.71
CA GLU A 666 -11.47 -22.29 20.67
C GLU A 666 -10.01 -22.50 21.07
N LEU A 667 -9.40 -21.56 21.83
CA LEU A 667 -8.07 -21.73 22.42
C LEU A 667 -8.21 -22.30 23.82
N GLN A 668 -7.50 -23.41 24.09
CA GLN A 668 -7.62 -24.18 25.33
C GLN A 668 -6.25 -24.65 25.82
N MET A 669 -6.08 -24.72 27.14
CA MET A 669 -4.91 -25.30 27.77
C MET A 669 -5.20 -26.72 28.25
N PHE A 670 -4.34 -27.66 27.81
CA PHE A 670 -4.28 -29.02 28.33
C PHE A 670 -3.01 -29.18 29.16
N TYR A 671 -3.00 -30.13 30.08
CA TYR A 671 -1.90 -30.31 31.02
C TYR A 671 -1.46 -31.76 31.03
N GLN A 672 -0.16 -32.01 30.90
CA GLN A 672 0.41 -33.35 30.92
C GLN A 672 1.26 -33.56 32.16
N ALA A 673 0.96 -34.60 32.94
CA ALA A 673 1.62 -34.86 34.22
C ALA A 673 3.10 -35.25 34.05
N LYS A 674 3.94 -34.70 34.94
CA LYS A 674 5.35 -35.07 35.15
C LYS A 674 5.47 -35.92 36.40
N LEU A 675 6.04 -37.12 36.27
CA LEU A 675 6.19 -38.09 37.37
C LEU A 675 7.63 -38.15 37.87
N CYS A 676 7.83 -38.07 39.19
CA CYS A 676 9.13 -38.33 39.79
C CYS A 676 9.34 -39.84 39.99
N LEU A 677 10.41 -40.39 39.41
CA LEU A 677 10.69 -41.83 39.46
C LEU A 677 11.05 -42.32 40.87
N LYS A 678 11.67 -41.47 41.70
CA LYS A 678 12.08 -41.84 43.06
C LYS A 678 10.90 -41.93 44.04
N THR A 679 9.94 -41.01 43.93
CA THR A 679 8.80 -40.93 44.87
C THR A 679 7.53 -41.55 44.31
N ASN A 680 7.50 -41.82 43.00
CA ASN A 680 6.32 -42.23 42.25
C ASN A 680 5.13 -41.26 42.46
N LYS A 681 5.42 -39.96 42.56
CA LYS A 681 4.43 -38.89 42.71
C LYS A 681 4.50 -37.93 41.53
N THR A 682 3.34 -37.40 41.14
CA THR A 682 3.26 -36.26 40.22
C THR A 682 3.87 -35.04 40.91
N ILE A 683 4.72 -34.32 40.18
CA ILE A 683 5.48 -33.16 40.69
C ILE A 683 5.16 -31.86 39.95
N GLY A 684 4.37 -31.95 38.89
CA GLY A 684 4.02 -30.85 38.03
C GLY A 684 3.34 -31.30 36.75
N TYR A 685 3.01 -30.34 35.90
CA TYR A 685 2.37 -30.53 34.62
C TYR A 685 3.02 -29.65 33.57
N GLU A 686 3.13 -30.12 32.32
CA GLU A 686 3.41 -29.25 31.18
C GLU A 686 2.10 -28.73 30.58
N ALA A 687 2.00 -27.42 30.40
CA ALA A 687 0.85 -26.78 29.77
C ALA A 687 1.02 -26.74 28.25
N LEU A 688 0.06 -27.34 27.56
CA LEU A 688 0.07 -27.59 26.13
C LEU A 688 -1.16 -26.96 25.49
N MET A 689 -0.94 -25.96 24.64
CA MET A 689 -1.99 -25.27 23.91
C MET A 689 -2.71 -26.21 22.93
N ARG A 690 -4.03 -26.08 22.85
CA ARG A 690 -4.89 -26.73 21.85
C ARG A 690 -5.77 -25.68 21.19
N TRP A 691 -5.94 -25.81 19.88
CA TRP A 691 -6.82 -24.95 19.10
C TRP A 691 -7.91 -25.78 18.42
N HIS A 692 -9.14 -25.59 18.87
CA HIS A 692 -10.34 -26.21 18.32
C HIS A 692 -11.16 -25.15 17.57
N HIS A 693 -10.87 -24.98 16.29
CA HIS A 693 -11.59 -24.04 15.44
C HIS A 693 -13.01 -24.56 15.16
N THR A 694 -13.98 -23.64 15.21
CA THR A 694 -15.42 -23.94 15.08
C THR A 694 -15.75 -24.70 13.79
N GLU A 695 -15.21 -24.26 12.65
CA GLU A 695 -15.43 -24.91 11.35
C GLU A 695 -14.38 -25.95 10.96
N LEU A 696 -13.09 -25.68 11.19
CA LEU A 696 -11.97 -26.53 10.76
C LEU A 696 -11.65 -27.68 11.72
N GLY A 697 -12.26 -27.72 12.90
CA GLY A 697 -12.00 -28.72 13.93
C GLY A 697 -10.68 -28.50 14.65
N ALA A 698 -10.07 -29.59 15.13
CA ALA A 698 -8.81 -29.55 15.86
C ALA A 698 -7.64 -29.18 14.93
N ILE A 699 -6.93 -28.11 15.26
CA ILE A 699 -5.76 -27.63 14.54
C ILE A 699 -4.52 -27.99 15.37
N SER A 700 -3.55 -28.62 14.70
CA SER A 700 -2.32 -29.09 15.35
C SER A 700 -1.44 -27.92 15.80
N PRO A 701 -0.83 -27.95 17.01
CA PRO A 701 0.21 -27.01 17.41
C PRO A 701 1.36 -26.88 16.41
N ILE A 702 1.72 -27.98 15.74
CA ILE A 702 2.76 -27.99 14.68
C ILE A 702 2.34 -27.16 13.46
N GLU A 703 1.05 -26.89 13.27
CA GLU A 703 0.55 -26.06 12.18
C GLU A 703 0.46 -24.58 12.59
N PHE A 704 -0.14 -24.26 13.74
CA PHE A 704 -0.44 -22.87 14.10
C PHE A 704 0.67 -22.15 14.89
N ILE A 705 1.53 -22.85 15.63
CA ILE A 705 2.63 -22.20 16.36
C ILE A 705 3.66 -21.62 15.38
N PRO A 706 4.15 -22.36 14.36
CA PRO A 706 5.05 -21.78 13.36
C PRO A 706 4.40 -20.64 12.57
N LEU A 707 3.09 -20.74 12.30
CA LEU A 707 2.34 -19.65 11.69
C LEU A 707 2.34 -18.39 12.57
N ALA A 708 2.11 -18.54 13.88
CA ALA A 708 2.14 -17.43 14.83
C ALA A 708 3.54 -16.79 14.92
N GLU A 709 4.60 -17.60 14.88
CA GLU A 709 5.99 -17.12 14.88
C GLU A 709 6.32 -16.32 13.61
N GLU A 710 5.95 -16.83 12.43
CA GLU A 710 6.19 -16.16 11.15
C GLU A 710 5.42 -14.85 10.99
N THR A 711 4.23 -14.76 11.59
CA THR A 711 3.33 -13.61 11.47
C THR A 711 3.46 -12.59 12.61
N GLY A 712 4.26 -12.91 13.64
CA GLY A 712 4.42 -12.11 14.85
C GLY A 712 3.30 -12.26 15.88
N LEU A 713 2.24 -13.02 15.58
CA LEU A 713 1.15 -13.33 16.51
C LEU A 713 1.61 -14.14 17.73
N ILE A 714 2.81 -14.73 17.68
CA ILE A 714 3.37 -15.51 18.80
C ILE A 714 3.45 -14.69 20.10
N VAL A 715 3.69 -13.39 20.02
CA VAL A 715 3.76 -12.52 21.22
C VAL A 715 2.39 -12.41 21.90
N GLU A 716 1.33 -12.23 21.11
CA GLU A 716 -0.06 -12.18 21.61
C GLU A 716 -0.50 -13.56 22.12
N LEU A 717 -0.11 -14.62 21.41
CA LEU A 717 -0.38 -16.00 21.80
C LEU A 717 0.28 -16.37 23.13
N SER A 718 1.56 -16.04 23.29
CA SER A 718 2.31 -16.29 24.53
C SER A 718 1.75 -15.49 25.71
N HIS A 719 1.33 -14.24 25.48
CA HIS A 719 0.61 -13.48 26.49
C HIS A 719 -0.70 -14.18 26.88
N TRP A 720 -1.50 -14.63 25.91
CA TRP A 720 -2.73 -15.38 26.21
C TRP A 720 -2.45 -16.66 27.01
N VAL A 721 -1.46 -17.46 26.60
CA VAL A 721 -1.06 -18.72 27.27
C VAL A 721 -0.63 -18.46 28.71
N MET A 722 0.22 -17.45 28.92
CA MET A 722 0.69 -17.08 30.24
C MET A 722 -0.46 -16.65 31.16
N THR A 723 -1.42 -15.86 30.66
CA THR A 723 -2.60 -15.49 31.44
C THR A 723 -3.44 -16.71 31.79
N ALA A 724 -3.70 -17.60 30.82
CA ALA A 724 -4.48 -18.82 31.04
C ALA A 724 -3.85 -19.72 32.12
N ILE A 725 -2.53 -19.92 32.06
CA ILE A 725 -1.78 -20.71 33.05
C ILE A 725 -1.84 -20.05 34.42
N CYS A 726 -1.62 -18.74 34.50
CA CYS A 726 -1.68 -18.00 35.75
C CYS A 726 -3.06 -18.12 36.42
N LEU A 727 -4.14 -17.90 35.66
CA LEU A 727 -5.51 -18.09 36.15
C LEU A 727 -5.75 -19.52 36.64
N GLN A 728 -5.25 -20.52 35.92
CA GLN A 728 -5.39 -21.92 36.32
C GLN A 728 -4.63 -22.22 37.61
N THR A 729 -3.40 -21.73 37.79
CA THR A 729 -2.64 -21.93 39.03
C THR A 729 -3.35 -21.33 40.23
N VAL A 730 -3.89 -20.11 40.10
CA VAL A 730 -4.68 -19.47 41.17
C VAL A 730 -5.90 -20.31 41.52
N HIS A 731 -6.61 -20.81 40.51
CA HIS A 731 -7.78 -21.66 40.70
C HIS A 731 -7.44 -22.98 41.42
N TRP A 732 -6.40 -23.69 41.00
CA TRP A 732 -5.98 -24.92 41.66
C TRP A 732 -5.47 -24.70 43.08
N SER A 733 -4.77 -23.60 43.35
CA SER A 733 -4.38 -23.24 44.71
C SER A 733 -5.59 -22.96 45.61
N GLN A 734 -6.66 -22.34 45.09
CA GLN A 734 -7.91 -22.13 45.84
C GLN A 734 -8.67 -23.42 46.17
N LEU A 735 -8.42 -24.50 45.40
CA LEU A 735 -8.99 -25.82 45.62
C LEU A 735 -8.13 -26.71 46.54
N ASP A 736 -7.04 -26.18 47.10
CA ASP A 736 -6.04 -26.93 47.86
C ASP A 736 -5.48 -28.15 47.08
N PHE A 737 -5.46 -28.07 45.75
CA PHE A 737 -4.92 -29.13 44.89
C PHE A 737 -3.39 -29.03 44.85
N ASP A 738 -2.68 -30.10 45.22
CA ASP A 738 -1.21 -30.16 45.13
C ASP A 738 -0.78 -30.49 43.69
N PHE A 739 -0.80 -29.48 42.82
CA PHE A 739 -0.41 -29.60 41.42
C PHE A 739 1.10 -29.47 41.18
N GLY A 740 1.89 -29.15 42.21
CA GLY A 740 3.30 -28.83 42.06
C GLY A 740 3.54 -27.59 41.21
N LYS A 741 4.01 -27.77 39.97
CA LYS A 741 4.37 -26.68 39.04
C LYS A 741 3.73 -26.85 37.67
N ILE A 742 3.46 -25.75 37.01
CA ILE A 742 3.00 -25.73 35.61
C ILE A 742 4.12 -25.18 34.73
N ALA A 743 4.58 -25.99 33.79
CA ALA A 743 5.60 -25.63 32.82
C ALA A 743 4.99 -25.03 31.55
N VAL A 744 5.63 -24.00 31.00
CA VAL A 744 5.20 -23.30 29.78
C VAL A 744 6.34 -23.12 28.81
N ASN A 745 6.08 -23.43 27.54
CA ASN A 745 7.04 -23.26 26.46
C ASN A 745 7.13 -21.80 25.99
N ILE A 746 8.36 -21.32 25.80
CA ILE A 746 8.65 -19.98 25.26
C ILE A 746 9.25 -20.09 23.87
N SER A 747 8.71 -19.28 22.94
CA SER A 747 9.20 -19.26 21.55
C SER A 747 10.59 -18.64 21.44
N ALA A 748 11.38 -19.15 20.48
CA ALA A 748 12.65 -18.58 20.09
C ALA A 748 12.53 -17.10 19.63
N VAL A 749 11.39 -16.72 19.05
CA VAL A 749 11.13 -15.35 18.56
C VAL A 749 11.01 -14.35 19.71
N GLU A 750 10.58 -14.80 20.89
CA GLU A 750 10.45 -13.92 22.06
C GLU A 750 11.74 -13.84 22.87
N LEU A 751 12.52 -14.94 22.89
CA LEU A 751 13.74 -15.07 23.68
C LEU A 751 14.84 -14.06 23.29
N ILE A 752 14.75 -13.46 22.10
CA ILE A 752 15.65 -12.38 21.66
C ILE A 752 15.34 -11.03 22.34
N ASN A 753 14.22 -10.91 23.06
CA ASN A 753 13.82 -9.68 23.74
C ASN A 753 14.29 -9.68 25.20
N LEU A 754 15.19 -8.76 25.55
CA LEU A 754 15.71 -8.60 26.91
C LEU A 754 14.64 -8.24 27.96
N ASP A 755 13.50 -7.68 27.54
CA ASP A 755 12.40 -7.32 28.45
C ASP A 755 11.42 -8.48 28.68
N LEU A 756 11.61 -9.63 28.04
CA LEU A 756 10.71 -10.78 28.16
C LEU A 756 10.55 -11.24 29.61
N ALA A 757 11.64 -11.33 30.37
CA ALA A 757 11.59 -11.75 31.77
C ALA A 757 10.70 -10.82 32.61
N ASN A 758 10.84 -9.50 32.44
CA ASN A 758 10.02 -8.51 33.15
C ASN A 758 8.54 -8.66 32.79
N LYS A 759 8.23 -8.89 31.51
CA LYS A 759 6.84 -9.09 31.05
C LYS A 759 6.21 -10.32 31.71
N ILE A 760 6.91 -11.45 31.68
CA ILE A 760 6.45 -12.70 32.32
C ILE A 760 6.24 -12.47 33.82
N ILE A 761 7.22 -11.86 34.51
CA ILE A 761 7.15 -11.59 35.94
C ILE A 761 5.97 -10.66 36.28
N ASN A 762 5.78 -9.59 35.51
CA ASN A 762 4.69 -8.64 35.71
C ASN A 762 3.33 -9.31 35.48
N GLN A 763 3.22 -10.17 34.48
CA GLN A 763 2.01 -10.91 34.17
C GLN A 763 1.64 -11.88 35.31
N ILE A 764 2.60 -12.67 35.78
CA ILE A 764 2.42 -13.56 36.94
C ILE A 764 1.98 -12.75 38.17
N ASN A 765 2.68 -11.64 38.49
CA ASN A 765 2.32 -10.79 39.63
C ASN A 765 0.90 -10.23 39.51
N SER A 766 0.50 -9.76 38.32
CA SER A 766 -0.80 -9.13 38.09
C SER A 766 -1.97 -10.11 38.23
N SER A 767 -1.72 -11.39 37.99
CA SER A 767 -2.73 -12.46 38.08
C SER A 767 -2.97 -12.98 39.50
N GLY A 768 -2.05 -12.70 40.44
CA GLY A 768 -2.05 -13.30 41.78
C GLY A 768 -1.46 -14.72 41.85
N ALA A 769 -0.92 -15.24 40.75
CA ALA A 769 -0.21 -16.52 40.73
C ALA A 769 1.11 -16.47 41.52
N GLN A 770 1.47 -17.59 42.14
CA GLN A 770 2.76 -17.76 42.81
C GLN A 770 3.83 -18.10 41.77
N LYS A 771 4.96 -17.39 41.78
CA LYS A 771 6.04 -17.58 40.79
C LYS A 771 6.66 -18.97 40.88
N GLU A 772 6.68 -19.51 42.08
CA GLU A 772 7.25 -20.83 42.42
C GLU A 772 6.45 -21.98 41.78
N CYS A 773 5.20 -21.71 41.40
CA CYS A 773 4.31 -22.63 40.70
C CYS A 773 4.51 -22.62 39.18
N ILE A 774 5.34 -21.72 38.64
CA ILE A 774 5.59 -21.59 37.20
C ILE A 774 6.99 -22.08 36.85
N GLU A 775 7.08 -22.87 35.79
CA GLU A 775 8.32 -23.33 35.18
C GLU A 775 8.33 -22.89 33.71
N VAL A 776 9.49 -22.44 33.21
CA VAL A 776 9.65 -21.99 31.82
C VAL A 776 10.51 -23.00 31.06
N GLU A 777 10.03 -23.43 29.91
CA GLU A 777 10.72 -24.36 29.02
C GLU A 777 11.23 -23.62 27.79
N ILE A 778 12.51 -23.83 27.47
CA ILE A 778 13.19 -23.19 26.35
C ILE A 778 13.91 -24.26 25.55
N THR A 779 13.60 -24.38 24.26
CA THR A 779 14.26 -25.37 23.41
C THR A 779 15.75 -25.07 23.25
N GLU A 780 16.56 -26.13 23.12
CA GLU A 780 18.00 -26.03 22.86
C GLU A 780 18.28 -25.15 21.63
N SER A 781 17.51 -25.35 20.55
CA SER A 781 17.66 -24.58 19.32
C SER A 781 17.36 -23.08 19.50
N ALA A 782 16.37 -22.72 20.34
CA ALA A 782 16.06 -21.33 20.65
C ALA A 782 17.22 -20.66 21.41
N LEU A 783 17.76 -21.35 22.40
CA LEU A 783 18.90 -20.89 23.19
C LEU A 783 20.13 -20.60 22.31
N MET A 784 20.42 -21.48 21.34
CA MET A 784 21.64 -21.40 20.53
C MET A 784 21.60 -20.30 19.46
N LYS A 785 20.43 -19.72 19.15
CA LYS A 785 20.32 -18.56 18.24
C LYS A 785 20.95 -17.31 18.84
N THR A 786 20.71 -17.06 20.12
CA THR A 786 21.18 -15.84 20.83
C THR A 786 21.55 -16.17 22.30
N PRO A 787 22.64 -16.92 22.53
CA PRO A 787 22.93 -17.50 23.85
C PRO A 787 23.15 -16.46 24.95
N GLU A 788 23.74 -15.30 24.62
CA GLU A 788 24.01 -14.24 25.60
C GLU A 788 22.73 -13.56 26.10
N ILE A 789 21.79 -13.26 25.19
CA ILE A 789 20.49 -12.64 25.53
C ILE A 789 19.64 -13.64 26.30
N ALA A 790 19.55 -14.88 25.80
CA ALA A 790 18.80 -15.94 26.44
C ALA A 790 19.30 -16.20 27.87
N THR A 791 20.62 -16.25 28.08
CA THR A 791 21.20 -16.41 29.43
C THR A 791 20.78 -15.28 30.37
N LYS A 792 20.75 -14.02 29.89
CA LYS A 792 20.31 -12.88 30.72
C LYS A 792 18.82 -12.98 31.09
N VAL A 793 17.96 -13.28 30.12
CA VAL A 793 16.52 -13.47 30.34
C VAL A 793 16.28 -14.61 31.34
N MET A 794 16.96 -15.73 31.16
CA MET A 794 16.88 -16.87 32.06
C MET A 794 17.37 -16.52 33.48
N SER A 795 18.50 -15.83 33.62
CA SER A 795 18.99 -15.41 34.94
C SER A 795 17.96 -14.53 35.67
N GLN A 796 17.33 -13.59 34.98
CA GLN A 796 16.30 -12.71 35.56
C GLN A 796 15.07 -13.50 36.03
N LEU A 797 14.63 -14.50 35.26
CA LEU A 797 13.53 -15.38 35.65
C LEU A 797 13.89 -16.21 36.89
N VAL A 798 15.11 -16.77 36.93
CA VAL A 798 15.61 -17.54 38.08
C VAL A 798 15.76 -16.69 39.33
N GLU A 799 16.28 -15.46 39.20
CA GLU A 799 16.35 -14.48 40.30
C GLU A 799 14.96 -14.12 40.85
N ALA A 800 13.93 -14.17 40.00
CA ALA A 800 12.54 -13.97 40.40
C ALA A 800 11.87 -15.22 41.02
N GLY A 801 12.58 -16.35 41.11
CA GLY A 801 12.09 -17.59 41.69
C GLY A 801 11.40 -18.54 40.68
N ILE A 802 11.48 -18.25 39.38
CA ILE A 802 10.89 -19.07 38.31
C ILE A 802 11.93 -20.11 37.86
N LEU A 803 11.52 -21.37 37.78
CA LEU A 803 12.42 -22.44 37.33
C LEU A 803 12.48 -22.52 35.82
N ILE A 804 13.61 -23.02 35.31
CA ILE A 804 13.84 -23.13 33.88
C ILE A 804 14.27 -24.54 33.52
N ALA A 805 13.67 -25.07 32.45
CA ALA A 805 14.04 -26.31 31.80
C ALA A 805 14.56 -26.04 30.39
N ILE A 806 15.62 -26.75 29.98
CA ILE A 806 16.04 -26.78 28.58
C ILE A 806 15.35 -27.95 27.91
N ASP A 807 14.60 -27.66 26.86
CA ASP A 807 13.78 -28.60 26.11
C ASP A 807 14.47 -29.09 24.82
N ASP A 808 13.99 -30.20 24.26
CA ASP A 808 14.52 -30.84 23.03
C ASP A 808 16.03 -31.16 23.07
N PHE A 809 16.58 -31.44 24.26
CA PHE A 809 18.03 -31.53 24.44
C PHE A 809 18.64 -32.75 23.72
N GLY A 810 19.69 -32.51 22.93
CA GLY A 810 20.41 -33.51 22.15
C GLY A 810 20.07 -33.51 20.66
N THR A 811 19.07 -32.74 20.24
CA THR A 811 18.70 -32.59 18.81
C THR A 811 19.52 -31.52 18.09
N GLY A 812 20.24 -30.67 18.83
CA GLY A 812 21.06 -29.57 18.33
C GLY A 812 22.58 -29.72 18.57
N TYR A 813 23.35 -28.71 18.17
CA TYR A 813 24.81 -28.64 18.33
C TYR A 813 25.20 -27.87 19.60
N SER A 814 24.85 -28.35 20.79
CA SER A 814 25.31 -27.74 22.04
C SER A 814 26.83 -27.80 22.21
N SER A 815 27.48 -26.65 22.39
CA SER A 815 28.83 -26.64 22.94
C SER A 815 28.73 -26.76 24.47
N LEU A 816 29.33 -27.81 25.03
CA LEU A 816 29.47 -28.06 26.48
C LEU A 816 29.94 -26.82 27.27
N SER A 817 30.65 -25.90 26.62
CA SER A 817 31.08 -24.63 27.21
C SER A 817 29.92 -23.75 27.67
N TYR A 818 28.78 -23.73 26.96
CA TYR A 818 27.61 -22.92 27.31
C TYR A 818 26.81 -23.58 28.43
N MET A 819 26.61 -24.89 28.35
CA MET A 819 25.91 -25.71 29.34
C MET A 819 26.39 -25.50 30.78
N LYS A 820 27.68 -25.30 30.97
CA LYS A 820 28.30 -25.08 32.29
C LYS A 820 27.73 -23.88 33.05
N ASN A 821 27.36 -22.80 32.34
CA ASN A 821 26.98 -21.52 32.96
C ASN A 821 25.49 -21.19 32.81
N LEU A 822 24.66 -22.10 32.25
CA LEU A 822 23.24 -21.84 32.06
C LEU A 822 22.47 -21.92 33.38
N PRO A 823 21.66 -20.90 33.72
CA PRO A 823 20.78 -20.88 34.88
C PRO A 823 19.52 -21.72 34.61
N ALA A 824 19.71 -23.01 34.32
CA ALA A 824 18.64 -23.99 34.12
C ALA A 824 18.68 -25.07 35.20
N SER A 825 17.51 -25.42 35.72
CA SER A 825 17.31 -26.41 36.78
C SER A 825 17.09 -27.81 36.22
N PHE A 826 16.50 -27.89 35.03
CA PHE A 826 16.15 -29.15 34.38
C PHE A 826 16.70 -29.22 32.95
N ILE A 827 17.03 -30.43 32.53
CA ILE A 827 17.30 -30.80 31.14
C ILE A 827 16.25 -31.83 30.73
N LYS A 828 15.52 -31.57 29.64
CA LYS A 828 14.54 -32.51 29.09
C LYS A 828 15.14 -33.24 27.90
N ILE A 829 15.17 -34.57 27.95
CA ILE A 829 15.63 -35.43 26.86
C ILE A 829 14.50 -35.55 25.84
N ASP A 830 14.79 -35.18 24.59
CA ASP A 830 13.82 -35.24 23.50
C ASP A 830 13.27 -36.67 23.29
N ARG A 831 11.98 -36.73 22.93
CA ARG A 831 11.26 -37.97 22.67
C ARG A 831 11.89 -38.83 21.57
N SER A 832 12.66 -38.26 20.63
CA SER A 832 13.28 -39.02 19.54
C SER A 832 14.25 -40.09 20.06
N PHE A 833 14.98 -39.78 21.14
CA PHE A 833 15.87 -40.73 21.82
C PHE A 833 15.09 -41.78 22.61
N ILE A 834 13.97 -41.40 23.23
CA ILE A 834 13.13 -42.30 24.02
C ILE A 834 12.36 -43.29 23.14
N ARG A 835 11.91 -42.86 21.95
CA ARG A 835 11.11 -43.68 21.03
C ARG A 835 11.82 -44.97 20.61
N ASN A 836 13.12 -44.91 20.36
CA ASN A 836 13.92 -46.06 19.89
C ASN A 836 14.77 -46.71 20.99
N LEU A 837 14.61 -46.27 22.24
CA LEU A 837 15.43 -46.62 23.40
C LEU A 837 15.72 -48.12 23.56
N LEU A 838 14.73 -48.99 23.33
CA LEU A 838 14.90 -50.44 23.54
C LEU A 838 15.71 -51.13 22.43
N ASN A 839 15.78 -50.53 21.23
CA ASN A 839 16.35 -51.16 20.04
C ASN A 839 17.62 -50.46 19.53
N SER A 840 17.96 -49.29 20.07
CA SER A 840 19.07 -48.45 19.63
C SER A 840 20.11 -48.30 20.73
N LYS A 841 21.27 -48.95 20.54
CA LYS A 841 22.41 -48.77 21.45
C LYS A 841 22.98 -47.35 21.41
N GLU A 842 22.84 -46.68 20.26
CA GLU A 842 23.25 -45.29 20.09
C GLU A 842 22.38 -44.36 20.95
N ASP A 843 21.06 -44.52 20.93
CA ASP A 843 20.15 -43.70 21.75
C ASP A 843 20.35 -43.96 23.25
N GLN A 844 20.56 -45.22 23.65
CA GLN A 844 20.93 -45.57 25.03
C GLN A 844 22.23 -44.87 25.47
N ALA A 845 23.25 -44.85 24.61
CA ALA A 845 24.51 -44.18 24.92
C ALA A 845 24.34 -42.66 25.06
N VAL A 846 23.53 -42.03 24.20
CA VAL A 846 23.20 -40.60 24.30
C VAL A 846 22.49 -40.31 25.61
N ILE A 847 21.47 -41.09 25.96
CA ILE A 847 20.71 -40.92 27.21
C ILE A 847 21.63 -41.02 28.44
N HIS A 848 22.49 -42.04 28.50
CA HIS A 848 23.48 -42.16 29.59
C HIS A 848 24.44 -40.97 29.65
N ALA A 849 24.91 -40.48 28.50
CA ALA A 849 25.78 -39.32 28.45
C ALA A 849 25.08 -38.05 28.94
N VAL A 850 23.84 -37.81 28.52
CA VAL A 850 23.04 -36.65 28.96
C VAL A 850 22.75 -36.72 30.46
N LEU A 851 22.40 -37.89 30.99
CA LEU A 851 22.18 -38.11 32.43
C LEU A 851 23.45 -37.80 33.23
N ALA A 852 24.56 -38.44 32.89
CA ALA A 852 25.83 -38.25 33.58
C ALA A 852 26.30 -36.80 33.55
N MET A 853 26.21 -36.14 32.38
CA MET A 853 26.57 -34.74 32.22
C MET A 853 25.67 -33.81 33.04
N SER A 854 24.36 -34.00 32.97
CA SER A 854 23.39 -33.14 33.68
C SER A 854 23.58 -33.22 35.18
N HIS A 855 23.73 -34.43 35.73
CA HIS A 855 23.99 -34.64 37.15
C HIS A 855 25.35 -34.06 37.60
N ALA A 856 26.39 -34.20 36.78
CA ALA A 856 27.70 -33.59 37.06
C ALA A 856 27.64 -32.05 37.10
N LEU A 857 26.71 -31.44 36.37
CA LEU A 857 26.42 -30.00 36.39
C LEU A 857 25.39 -29.60 37.46
N GLY A 858 24.93 -30.54 38.29
CA GLY A 858 23.95 -30.31 39.35
C GLY A 858 22.52 -30.08 38.84
N LYS A 859 22.21 -30.47 37.60
CA LYS A 859 20.90 -30.33 36.96
C LYS A 859 20.13 -31.66 37.05
N LYS A 860 18.80 -31.59 37.15
CA LYS A 860 17.92 -32.77 37.11
C LYS A 860 17.48 -33.06 35.68
N VAL A 861 17.14 -34.31 35.40
CA VAL A 861 16.76 -34.76 34.05
C VAL A 861 15.32 -35.25 33.98
N ILE A 862 14.62 -34.81 32.95
CA ILE A 862 13.26 -35.24 32.60
C ILE A 862 13.35 -35.98 31.27
N ALA A 863 12.82 -37.19 31.17
CA ALA A 863 12.72 -37.89 29.89
C ALA A 863 11.31 -37.78 29.31
N GLU A 864 11.19 -37.35 28.06
CA GLU A 864 9.91 -37.13 27.39
C GLU A 864 9.50 -38.24 26.44
N GLY A 865 8.19 -38.37 26.19
CA GLY A 865 7.66 -39.35 25.26
C GLY A 865 7.79 -40.79 25.76
N VAL A 866 7.75 -41.00 27.08
CA VAL A 866 7.67 -42.36 27.66
C VAL A 866 6.29 -42.94 27.39
N GLU A 867 6.23 -44.02 26.62
CA GLU A 867 4.97 -44.65 26.16
C GLU A 867 4.78 -46.06 26.70
N THR A 868 5.85 -46.72 27.16
CA THR A 868 5.85 -48.13 27.59
C THR A 868 6.48 -48.34 28.96
N GLN A 869 6.11 -49.45 29.62
CA GLN A 869 6.68 -49.83 30.91
C GLN A 869 8.18 -50.11 30.83
N GLU A 870 8.62 -50.71 29.72
CA GLU A 870 10.01 -51.09 29.48
C GLU A 870 10.90 -49.84 29.36
N GLN A 871 10.42 -48.79 28.67
CA GLN A 871 11.11 -47.49 28.62
C GLN A 871 11.23 -46.86 30.02
N LEU A 872 10.14 -46.89 30.80
CA LEU A 872 10.12 -46.38 32.16
C LEU A 872 11.16 -47.11 33.04
N GLN A 873 11.19 -48.43 32.96
CA GLN A 873 12.12 -49.25 33.73
C GLN A 873 13.58 -48.95 33.37
N PHE A 874 13.90 -48.88 32.08
CA PHE A 874 15.25 -48.52 31.63
C PHE A 874 15.68 -47.16 32.18
N LEU A 875 14.80 -46.16 32.11
CA LEU A 875 15.10 -44.80 32.59
C LEU A 875 15.30 -44.76 34.10
N ALA A 876 14.51 -45.53 34.86
CA ALA A 876 14.67 -45.66 36.31
C ALA A 876 16.00 -46.34 36.68
N GLU A 877 16.36 -47.43 36.00
CA GLU A 877 17.63 -48.14 36.20
C GLU A 877 18.84 -47.28 35.80
N SER A 878 18.67 -46.43 34.79
CA SER A 878 19.70 -45.49 34.32
C SER A 878 19.87 -44.26 35.21
N GLY A 879 19.02 -44.08 36.22
CA GLY A 879 19.09 -42.97 37.17
C GLY A 879 18.40 -41.68 36.73
N CYS A 880 17.44 -41.75 35.79
CA CYS A 880 16.63 -40.59 35.42
C CYS A 880 15.80 -40.08 36.62
N ASP A 881 15.68 -38.76 36.78
CA ASP A 881 14.97 -38.18 37.93
C ASP A 881 13.45 -38.19 37.74
N MET A 882 13.01 -37.86 36.53
CA MET A 882 11.62 -37.57 36.20
C MET A 882 11.27 -38.06 34.79
N VAL A 883 10.00 -38.33 34.55
CA VAL A 883 9.50 -38.76 33.25
C VAL A 883 8.17 -38.09 32.90
N GLN A 884 7.94 -37.94 31.61
CA GLN A 884 6.71 -37.44 31.02
C GLN A 884 6.39 -38.24 29.76
N GLY A 885 5.11 -38.54 29.53
CA GLY A 885 4.67 -39.23 28.33
C GLY A 885 3.34 -39.95 28.51
N TYR A 886 2.87 -40.61 27.45
CA TYR A 886 1.56 -41.27 27.44
C TYR A 886 1.46 -42.47 28.38
N TRP A 887 2.59 -43.04 28.80
CA TRP A 887 2.61 -44.04 29.87
C TRP A 887 2.14 -43.46 31.21
N VAL A 888 2.51 -42.21 31.51
CA VAL A 888 2.09 -41.50 32.72
C VAL A 888 0.65 -41.03 32.57
N ALA A 889 0.42 -40.15 31.59
CA ALA A 889 -0.90 -39.65 31.21
C ALA A 889 -0.81 -38.97 29.84
N LYS A 890 -1.89 -39.04 29.06
CA LYS A 890 -2.10 -38.12 27.93
C LYS A 890 -2.34 -36.71 28.46
N PRO A 891 -2.13 -35.65 27.65
CA PRO A 891 -2.55 -34.30 28.02
C PRO A 891 -4.06 -34.28 28.30
N LEU A 892 -4.46 -33.73 29.45
CA LEU A 892 -5.85 -33.66 29.90
C LEU A 892 -6.31 -32.21 30.06
N ALA A 893 -7.60 -31.95 29.90
CA ALA A 893 -8.15 -30.64 30.24
C ALA A 893 -8.11 -30.47 31.77
N ALA A 894 -8.03 -29.21 32.25
CA ALA A 894 -7.92 -28.92 33.69
C ALA A 894 -8.98 -29.61 34.57
N LYS A 895 -10.20 -29.78 34.05
CA LYS A 895 -11.33 -30.42 34.74
C LYS A 895 -11.18 -31.94 34.91
N ASP A 896 -10.34 -32.59 34.09
CA ASP A 896 -10.20 -34.05 34.02
C ASP A 896 -8.99 -34.56 34.82
N ILE A 897 -8.28 -33.67 35.53
CA ILE A 897 -7.04 -33.98 36.28
C ILE A 897 -7.30 -34.42 37.73
N ASN A 898 -8.49 -34.12 38.25
CA ASN A 898 -8.89 -34.41 39.64
C ASN A 898 -9.49 -35.81 39.81
#